data_AF-C6LRE2-F1
#
_entry.id   AF-C6LRE2-F1
#
_cell.length_a   1.000
_cell.length_b   1.000
_cell.length_c   1.000
_cell.angle_alpha   90.00
_cell.angle_beta   90.00
_cell.angle_gamma   90.00
#
_symmetry.space_group_name_H-M   'P 1'
#
loop_
_entity.id
_entity.type
_entity.pdbx_description
1 polymer ?
#
loop_
_entity_poly.entity_id
_entity_poly.type
_entity_poly.pdbx_seq_one_letter_code
_entity_poly.pdbx_strand_id
1 'polypeptide(L)'
;MSKDTVFPIAVLIDDLKNEDANARLSAVKRIDQIAVALGPKRTRDEFIPFLCECVDDDDEILIELAQKLGKFVDPVGGPNYAPVLLSPLRLLACADSKLVRDEAISSAIRVGNKLTDKDFATSFVPMVETLIKGEWYNHRTSGVGLAHLVFKRCTTPTVRNDLLEAIQRLAQDTLPMVRRTVAECLSQIVEDATGQEIASSIKTVHQLLGDDSQDSVRAVNIATTPYIMVALNKLLISGKDVSENVIQSIRDELYRKFLSVFCVDESWRVRHACADIFINVLEGYLGYTTVFEKPAATKASLADVPDCNEAIDLISDNKPSSLDTLKEANLKILNSKPSAPAGSNYDAANVVRAFAKLLSDEEPEVRCIAIQRVVRVASRISPANILAYLLPVLTDRASNDNSVFVRSALARNVVGLAQFIGKDDSIKTIKPVIAKLLEDRDPDVRVTTLLSLPHIIEVTGVQPFTANILPTVVLLADDSDWRIRKSVVQAIPGIAKDLGVAFFDEKLSGLCMNWLSDTVNYIRRAAVRNLVQLSTIFGQEWTLRVLVPKITTLKQNSNYLQRINALFFIQELAAASKSNIVAQHLVPIALRMATDPIPNVRFMAAETLGKCAPYVPAQCRESQMKPCLMNLTSDVDVDVKTFAKDALKNLQ
;
A
#
# COMPACT_ATOMS: atom_id res chain seq x y z
N MET A 1 49.45 -5.42 -25.28
CA MET A 1 48.89 -5.55 -23.92
C MET A 1 49.91 -6.28 -23.08
N SER A 2 50.29 -5.74 -21.91
CA SER A 2 51.29 -6.35 -21.03
C SER A 2 50.75 -7.65 -20.42
N LYS A 3 51.64 -8.61 -20.15
CA LYS A 3 51.30 -9.91 -19.54
C LYS A 3 50.60 -9.80 -18.17
N ASP A 4 50.68 -8.63 -17.53
CA ASP A 4 50.14 -8.38 -16.19
C ASP A 4 48.62 -8.19 -16.12
N THR A 5 47.92 -7.98 -17.25
CA THR A 5 46.43 -7.89 -17.26
C THR A 5 45.72 -9.21 -17.54
N VAL A 6 46.43 -10.28 -17.93
CA VAL A 6 45.83 -11.57 -18.33
C VAL A 6 45.63 -12.49 -17.13
N PHE A 7 46.50 -12.40 -16.12
CA PHE A 7 46.49 -13.27 -14.93
C PHE A 7 45.23 -13.10 -14.03
N PRO A 8 44.68 -11.89 -13.81
CA PRO A 8 43.47 -11.71 -12.99
C PRO A 8 42.19 -12.22 -13.67
N ILE A 9 42.14 -12.24 -15.00
CA ILE A 9 40.94 -12.61 -15.77
C ILE A 9 40.74 -14.13 -15.78
N ALA A 10 41.82 -14.92 -15.91
CA ALA A 10 41.75 -16.38 -15.84
C ALA A 10 41.23 -16.85 -14.47
N VAL A 11 41.72 -16.24 -13.38
CA VAL A 11 41.26 -16.54 -12.01
C VAL A 11 39.77 -16.19 -11.83
N LEU A 12 39.32 -15.05 -12.36
CA LEU A 12 37.91 -14.64 -12.27
C LEU A 12 36.96 -15.52 -13.11
N ILE A 13 37.45 -16.11 -14.21
CA ILE A 13 36.72 -17.09 -15.01
C ILE A 13 36.71 -18.46 -14.33
N ASP A 14 37.81 -18.86 -13.70
CA ASP A 14 37.88 -20.07 -12.88
C ASP A 14 36.95 -19.98 -11.66
N ASP A 15 36.82 -18.80 -11.04
CA ASP A 15 35.88 -18.56 -9.94
C ASP A 15 34.40 -18.78 -10.36
N LEU A 16 34.06 -18.58 -11.65
CA LEU A 16 32.72 -18.86 -12.17
C LEU A 16 32.43 -20.37 -12.31
N LYS A 17 33.47 -21.21 -12.30
CA LYS A 17 33.38 -22.67 -12.32
C LYS A 17 33.76 -23.29 -10.97
N ASN A 18 33.82 -22.49 -9.92
CA ASN A 18 34.16 -22.98 -8.58
C ASN A 18 33.10 -23.97 -8.06
N GLU A 19 33.52 -24.97 -7.30
CA GLU A 19 32.59 -25.93 -6.68
C GLU A 19 31.70 -25.27 -5.61
N ASP A 20 32.19 -24.22 -4.92
CA ASP A 20 31.42 -23.46 -3.93
C ASP A 20 30.47 -22.45 -4.59
N ALA A 21 29.17 -22.58 -4.28
CA ALA A 21 28.13 -21.69 -4.78
C ALA A 21 28.33 -20.22 -4.35
N ASN A 22 28.84 -19.97 -3.14
CA ASN A 22 29.08 -18.60 -2.68
C ASN A 22 30.21 -17.92 -3.45
N ALA A 23 31.26 -18.68 -3.79
CA ALA A 23 32.33 -18.23 -4.66
C ALA A 23 31.81 -17.91 -6.07
N ARG A 24 30.98 -18.80 -6.67
CA ARG A 24 30.35 -18.55 -7.98
C ARG A 24 29.45 -17.32 -7.94
N LEU A 25 28.60 -17.16 -6.93
CA LEU A 25 27.75 -15.97 -6.76
C LEU A 25 28.57 -14.68 -6.65
N SER A 26 29.66 -14.71 -5.88
CA SER A 26 30.59 -13.59 -5.74
C SER A 26 31.32 -13.27 -7.05
N ALA A 27 31.58 -14.28 -7.88
CA ALA A 27 32.13 -14.12 -9.22
C ALA A 27 31.11 -13.51 -10.18
N VAL A 28 29.86 -14.00 -10.17
CA VAL A 28 28.75 -13.48 -10.98
C VAL A 28 28.50 -12.00 -10.68
N LYS A 29 28.55 -11.59 -9.41
CA LYS A 29 28.44 -10.16 -9.02
C LYS A 29 29.50 -9.25 -9.66
N ARG A 30 30.63 -9.81 -10.09
CA ARG A 30 31.80 -9.11 -10.66
C ARG A 30 31.92 -9.26 -12.18
N ILE A 31 30.98 -9.89 -12.89
CA ILE A 31 31.10 -10.13 -14.35
C ILE A 31 31.21 -8.84 -15.17
N ASP A 32 30.67 -7.73 -14.68
CA ASP A 32 30.84 -6.40 -15.29
C ASP A 32 32.34 -6.03 -15.40
N GLN A 33 33.11 -6.31 -14.35
CA GLN A 33 34.55 -5.99 -14.28
C GLN A 33 35.34 -6.86 -15.24
N ILE A 34 34.96 -8.15 -15.36
CA ILE A 34 35.56 -9.10 -16.31
C ILE A 34 35.32 -8.60 -17.74
N ALA A 35 34.08 -8.23 -18.07
CA ALA A 35 33.72 -7.74 -19.40
C ALA A 35 34.43 -6.44 -19.77
N VAL A 36 34.60 -5.51 -18.81
CA VAL A 36 35.38 -4.27 -19.00
C VAL A 36 36.85 -4.59 -19.27
N ALA A 37 37.44 -5.53 -18.54
CA ALA A 37 38.85 -5.91 -18.69
C ALA A 37 39.13 -6.65 -20.01
N LEU A 38 38.20 -7.50 -20.47
CA LEU A 38 38.28 -8.21 -21.75
C LEU A 38 38.11 -7.26 -22.95
N GLY A 39 37.31 -6.21 -22.77
CA GLY A 39 36.92 -5.28 -23.81
C GLY A 39 35.83 -5.86 -24.74
N PRO A 40 35.10 -5.00 -25.47
CA PRO A 40 33.85 -5.38 -26.13
C PRO A 40 33.92 -6.57 -27.08
N LYS A 41 35.00 -6.68 -27.87
CA LYS A 41 35.13 -7.76 -28.85
C LYS A 41 35.24 -9.13 -28.18
N ARG A 42 36.16 -9.28 -27.22
CA ARG A 42 36.36 -10.54 -26.51
C ARG A 42 35.19 -10.88 -25.59
N THR A 43 34.55 -9.86 -25.01
CA THR A 43 33.30 -10.06 -24.28
C THR A 43 32.27 -10.78 -25.15
N ARG A 44 32.08 -10.37 -26.40
CA ARG A 44 31.12 -11.03 -27.32
C ARG A 44 31.58 -12.38 -27.82
N ASP A 45 32.84 -12.47 -28.24
CA ASP A 45 33.35 -13.62 -28.98
C ASP A 45 33.74 -14.79 -28.04
N GLU A 46 34.08 -14.49 -26.77
CA GLU A 46 34.55 -15.48 -25.79
C GLU A 46 33.65 -15.52 -24.54
N PHE A 47 33.37 -14.37 -23.92
CA PHE A 47 32.74 -14.35 -22.59
C PHE A 47 31.24 -14.62 -22.62
N ILE A 48 30.48 -14.07 -23.56
CA ILE A 48 29.05 -14.36 -23.69
C ILE A 48 28.80 -15.85 -23.99
N PRO A 49 29.52 -16.51 -24.93
CA PRO A 49 29.44 -17.95 -25.10
C PRO A 49 29.74 -18.73 -23.82
N PHE A 50 30.76 -18.33 -23.06
CA PHE A 50 31.06 -18.93 -21.76
C PHE A 50 29.89 -18.77 -20.77
N LEU A 51 29.29 -17.58 -20.67
CA LEU A 51 28.13 -17.36 -19.80
C LEU A 51 26.90 -18.17 -20.24
N CYS A 52 26.75 -18.51 -21.53
CA CYS A 52 25.72 -19.45 -21.98
C CYS A 52 25.95 -20.88 -21.46
N GLU A 53 27.20 -21.29 -21.21
CA GLU A 53 27.50 -22.58 -20.57
C GLU A 53 27.20 -22.57 -19.06
N CYS A 54 27.14 -21.38 -18.44
CA CYS A 54 26.88 -21.20 -17.01
C CYS A 54 25.39 -20.98 -16.66
N VAL A 55 24.46 -21.26 -17.58
CA VAL A 55 23.01 -21.09 -17.35
C VAL A 55 22.35 -22.27 -16.63
N ASP A 56 23.14 -23.26 -16.22
CA ASP A 56 22.75 -24.41 -15.41
C ASP A 56 23.49 -24.33 -14.07
N ASP A 57 22.88 -23.65 -13.10
CA ASP A 57 23.44 -23.35 -11.78
C ASP A 57 22.31 -23.10 -10.76
N ASP A 58 22.65 -22.79 -9.51
CA ASP A 58 21.68 -22.48 -8.45
C ASP A 58 20.85 -21.22 -8.78
N ASP A 59 19.57 -21.22 -8.39
CA ASP A 59 18.61 -20.15 -8.68
C ASP A 59 19.13 -18.74 -8.32
N GLU A 60 19.80 -18.57 -7.18
CA GLU A 60 20.34 -17.27 -6.74
C GLU A 60 21.42 -16.75 -7.70
N ILE A 61 22.27 -17.66 -8.20
CA ILE A 61 23.32 -17.36 -9.17
C ILE A 61 22.69 -16.98 -10.52
N LEU A 62 21.70 -17.75 -10.97
CA LEU A 62 21.03 -17.51 -12.25
C LEU A 62 20.23 -16.20 -12.25
N ILE A 63 19.59 -15.83 -11.13
CA ILE A 63 18.90 -14.54 -10.96
C ILE A 63 19.91 -13.38 -11.07
N GLU A 64 21.03 -13.45 -10.35
CA GLU A 64 22.08 -12.41 -10.43
C GLU A 64 22.67 -12.34 -11.85
N LEU A 65 22.93 -13.49 -12.49
CA LEU A 65 23.44 -13.55 -13.86
C LEU A 65 22.47 -12.89 -14.84
N ALA A 66 21.18 -13.23 -14.78
CA ALA A 66 20.14 -12.61 -15.61
C ALA A 66 20.13 -11.09 -15.41
N GLN A 67 20.10 -10.62 -14.16
CA GLN A 67 20.05 -9.20 -13.81
C GLN A 67 21.24 -8.43 -14.40
N LYS A 68 22.45 -9.00 -14.30
CA LYS A 68 23.68 -8.43 -14.85
C LYS A 68 23.64 -8.38 -16.36
N LEU A 69 23.27 -9.47 -17.04
CA LEU A 69 23.13 -9.51 -18.51
C LEU A 69 22.15 -8.43 -19.03
N GLY A 70 21.11 -8.08 -18.26
CA GLY A 70 20.22 -6.97 -18.58
C GLY A 70 20.89 -5.58 -18.66
N LYS A 71 22.12 -5.42 -18.15
CA LYS A 71 22.92 -4.19 -18.14
C LYS A 71 24.15 -4.27 -19.06
N PHE A 72 24.32 -5.37 -19.80
CA PHE A 72 25.54 -5.65 -20.56
C PHE A 72 25.64 -4.96 -21.93
N VAL A 73 24.69 -4.10 -22.31
CA VAL A 73 24.69 -3.41 -23.61
C VAL A 73 25.98 -2.62 -23.83
N ASP A 74 26.44 -1.85 -22.84
CA ASP A 74 27.69 -1.09 -22.96
C ASP A 74 28.93 -2.00 -22.94
N PRO A 75 29.05 -2.99 -22.02
CA PRO A 75 30.12 -3.99 -22.05
C PRO A 75 30.29 -4.74 -23.38
N VAL A 76 29.22 -5.02 -24.11
CA VAL A 76 29.31 -5.65 -25.45
C VAL A 76 29.59 -4.67 -26.58
N GLY A 77 29.77 -3.37 -26.30
CA GLY A 77 30.13 -2.36 -27.30
C GLY A 77 28.94 -1.59 -27.89
N GLY A 78 27.80 -1.59 -27.20
CA GLY A 78 26.64 -0.76 -27.51
C GLY A 78 25.52 -1.47 -28.30
N PRO A 79 24.47 -0.71 -28.68
CA PRO A 79 23.23 -1.22 -29.30
C PRO A 79 23.41 -2.15 -30.49
N ASN A 80 24.36 -1.86 -31.40
CA ASN A 80 24.60 -2.64 -32.62
C ASN A 80 25.12 -4.06 -32.35
N TYR A 81 25.59 -4.33 -31.13
CA TYR A 81 26.11 -5.62 -30.72
C TYR A 81 25.32 -6.27 -29.59
N ALA A 82 24.30 -5.60 -29.07
CA ALA A 82 23.42 -6.12 -28.05
C ALA A 82 22.66 -7.42 -28.42
N PRO A 83 22.41 -7.80 -29.71
CA PRO A 83 21.75 -9.07 -30.03
C PRO A 83 22.41 -10.32 -29.47
N VAL A 84 23.73 -10.30 -29.25
CA VAL A 84 24.46 -11.43 -28.65
C VAL A 84 23.98 -11.78 -27.24
N LEU A 85 23.42 -10.80 -26.51
CA LEU A 85 22.89 -10.98 -25.16
C LEU A 85 21.56 -11.72 -25.14
N LEU A 86 20.86 -11.80 -26.27
CA LEU A 86 19.58 -12.51 -26.35
C LEU A 86 19.75 -14.01 -26.21
N SER A 87 20.90 -14.57 -26.60
CA SER A 87 21.17 -16.01 -26.49
C SER A 87 21.17 -16.51 -25.03
N PRO A 88 22.00 -15.97 -24.11
CA PRO A 88 21.97 -16.40 -22.71
C PRO A 88 20.65 -16.04 -22.03
N LEU A 89 20.06 -14.86 -22.33
CA LEU A 89 18.77 -14.47 -21.74
C LEU A 89 17.62 -15.38 -22.17
N ARG A 90 17.63 -15.89 -23.41
CA ARG A 90 16.67 -16.90 -23.85
C ARG A 90 16.82 -18.20 -23.07
N LEU A 91 18.05 -18.65 -22.82
CA LEU A 91 18.31 -19.88 -22.05
C LEU A 91 17.82 -19.73 -20.61
N LEU A 92 18.10 -18.61 -19.96
CA LEU A 92 17.61 -18.29 -18.62
C LEU A 92 16.07 -18.14 -18.57
N ALA A 93 15.47 -17.61 -19.64
CA ALA A 93 14.01 -17.57 -19.79
C ALA A 93 13.38 -18.97 -19.96
N CYS A 94 14.18 -20.01 -20.24
CA CYS A 94 13.75 -21.40 -20.28
C CYS A 94 14.00 -22.16 -18.96
N ALA A 95 14.51 -21.51 -17.91
CA ALA A 95 14.80 -22.16 -16.64
C ALA A 95 13.54 -22.75 -15.97
N ASP A 96 13.71 -23.77 -15.12
CA ASP A 96 12.59 -24.37 -14.37
C ASP A 96 12.07 -23.44 -13.27
N SER A 97 12.95 -22.64 -12.67
CA SER A 97 12.60 -21.67 -11.64
C SER A 97 11.87 -20.46 -12.22
N LYS A 98 10.68 -20.16 -11.70
CA LYS A 98 9.92 -18.97 -12.10
C LYS A 98 10.67 -17.67 -11.82
N LEU A 99 11.39 -17.60 -10.70
CA LEU A 99 12.12 -16.38 -10.30
C LEU A 99 13.24 -16.06 -11.30
N VAL A 100 13.98 -17.08 -11.75
CA VAL A 100 15.00 -16.94 -12.80
C VAL A 100 14.35 -16.46 -14.10
N ARG A 101 13.23 -17.06 -14.52
CA ARG A 101 12.51 -16.64 -15.74
C ARG A 101 12.03 -15.20 -15.65
N ASP A 102 11.43 -14.79 -14.54
CA ASP A 102 10.92 -13.42 -14.34
C ASP A 102 12.04 -12.37 -14.47
N GLU A 103 13.23 -12.63 -13.90
CA GLU A 103 14.38 -11.73 -14.04
C GLU A 103 14.99 -11.78 -15.44
N ALA A 104 15.02 -12.95 -16.08
CA ALA A 104 15.46 -13.11 -17.47
C ALA A 104 14.54 -12.34 -18.44
N ILE A 105 13.22 -12.42 -18.27
CA ILE A 105 12.22 -11.66 -19.03
C ILE A 105 12.45 -10.16 -18.84
N SER A 106 12.59 -9.72 -17.58
CA SER A 106 12.85 -8.32 -17.25
C SER A 106 14.15 -7.80 -17.88
N SER A 107 15.19 -8.63 -17.88
CA SER A 107 16.49 -8.32 -18.49
C SER A 107 16.43 -8.30 -20.01
N ALA A 108 15.72 -9.26 -20.63
CA ALA A 108 15.48 -9.31 -22.06
C ALA A 108 14.66 -8.10 -22.53
N ILE A 109 13.69 -7.62 -21.74
CA ILE A 109 12.97 -6.36 -22.04
C ILE A 109 13.92 -5.16 -21.99
N ARG A 110 14.81 -5.08 -20.99
CA ARG A 110 15.81 -3.99 -20.90
C ARG A 110 16.74 -3.97 -22.11
N VAL A 111 17.31 -5.12 -22.49
CA VAL A 111 18.14 -5.26 -23.69
C VAL A 111 17.33 -4.97 -24.94
N GLY A 112 16.13 -5.54 -25.04
CA GLY A 112 15.19 -5.38 -26.14
C GLY A 112 14.84 -3.92 -26.42
N ASN A 113 14.72 -3.06 -25.40
CA ASN A 113 14.51 -1.62 -25.57
C ASN A 113 15.74 -0.86 -26.11
N LYS A 114 16.94 -1.46 -26.04
CA LYS A 114 18.19 -0.86 -26.53
C LYS A 114 18.60 -1.36 -27.92
N LEU A 115 17.98 -2.42 -28.44
CA LEU A 115 18.25 -2.93 -29.78
C LEU A 115 17.87 -1.91 -30.87
N THR A 116 18.60 -1.93 -31.99
CA THR A 116 18.18 -1.23 -33.21
C THR A 116 16.87 -1.84 -33.73
N ASP A 117 16.09 -1.10 -34.52
CA ASP A 117 14.81 -1.63 -35.06
C ASP A 117 15.05 -2.85 -35.96
N LYS A 118 16.16 -2.84 -36.71
CA LYS A 118 16.59 -3.99 -37.53
C LYS A 118 16.85 -5.20 -36.65
N ASP A 119 17.69 -5.07 -35.64
CA ASP A 119 18.08 -6.20 -34.78
C ASP A 119 16.92 -6.68 -33.90
N PHE A 120 16.04 -5.78 -33.49
CA PHE A 120 14.81 -6.13 -32.80
C PHE A 120 13.95 -7.04 -33.68
N ALA A 121 13.74 -6.66 -34.95
CA ALA A 121 12.97 -7.46 -35.90
C ALA A 121 13.65 -8.79 -36.28
N THR A 122 14.98 -8.82 -36.43
CA THR A 122 15.70 -10.02 -36.89
C THR A 122 16.16 -10.95 -35.78
N SER A 123 16.16 -10.52 -34.51
CA SER A 123 16.69 -11.32 -33.40
C SER A 123 15.76 -11.39 -32.19
N PHE A 124 15.16 -10.28 -31.77
CA PHE A 124 14.25 -10.29 -30.62
C PHE A 124 12.90 -10.94 -30.95
N VAL A 125 12.27 -10.54 -32.06
CA VAL A 125 10.98 -11.10 -32.50
C VAL A 125 11.07 -12.63 -32.71
N PRO A 126 12.05 -13.17 -33.46
CA PRO A 126 12.19 -14.62 -33.62
C PRO A 126 12.43 -15.37 -32.30
N MET A 127 13.13 -14.76 -31.35
CA MET A 127 13.32 -15.33 -30.01
C MET A 127 11.98 -15.49 -29.28
N VAL A 128 11.14 -14.46 -29.30
CA VAL A 128 9.79 -14.50 -28.69
C VAL A 128 8.92 -15.55 -29.36
N GLU A 129 8.90 -15.60 -30.69
CA GLU A 129 8.15 -16.61 -31.45
C GLU A 129 8.62 -18.04 -31.14
N THR A 130 9.92 -18.25 -30.99
CA THR A 130 10.50 -19.55 -30.63
C THR A 130 10.06 -19.99 -29.23
N LEU A 131 10.07 -19.08 -28.26
CA LEU A 131 9.64 -19.35 -26.89
C LEU A 131 8.14 -19.71 -26.83
N ILE A 132 7.29 -18.95 -27.53
CA ILE A 132 5.84 -19.17 -27.59
C ILE A 132 5.48 -20.52 -28.23
N LYS A 133 6.23 -20.94 -29.25
CA LYS A 133 6.07 -22.23 -29.92
C LYS A 133 6.80 -23.38 -29.20
N GLY A 134 7.39 -23.13 -28.03
CA GLY A 134 8.16 -24.10 -27.28
C GLY A 134 7.33 -25.26 -26.72
N GLU A 135 7.92 -26.46 -26.69
CA GLU A 135 7.27 -27.67 -26.18
C GLU A 135 6.98 -27.62 -24.67
N TRP A 136 7.84 -26.94 -23.91
CA TRP A 136 7.72 -26.82 -22.46
C TRP A 136 6.95 -25.57 -22.04
N TYR A 137 6.14 -25.71 -20.99
CA TYR A 137 5.23 -24.65 -20.52
C TYR A 137 5.98 -23.40 -20.05
N ASN A 138 7.14 -23.58 -19.42
CA ASN A 138 8.02 -22.52 -18.94
C ASN A 138 8.57 -21.66 -20.11
N HIS A 139 8.81 -22.26 -21.28
CA HIS A 139 9.18 -21.52 -22.49
C HIS A 139 8.01 -20.65 -22.97
N ARG A 140 6.81 -21.24 -23.07
CA ARG A 140 5.60 -20.57 -23.57
C ARG A 140 5.23 -19.38 -22.69
N THR A 141 5.25 -19.57 -21.37
CA THR A 141 5.00 -18.51 -20.38
C THR A 141 6.00 -17.36 -20.50
N SER A 142 7.29 -17.64 -20.65
CA SER A 142 8.30 -16.60 -20.90
C SER A 142 8.11 -15.87 -22.22
N GLY A 143 7.74 -16.61 -23.27
CA GLY A 143 7.44 -16.04 -24.58
C GLY A 143 6.27 -15.05 -24.52
N VAL A 144 5.19 -15.41 -23.83
CA VAL A 144 4.05 -14.52 -23.58
C VAL A 144 4.47 -13.29 -22.76
N GLY A 145 5.30 -13.48 -21.73
CA GLY A 145 5.84 -12.38 -20.91
C GLY A 145 6.69 -11.36 -21.68
N LEU A 146 7.26 -11.75 -22.83
CA LEU A 146 8.04 -10.86 -23.70
C LEU A 146 7.22 -10.23 -24.83
N ALA A 147 6.01 -10.75 -25.09
CA ALA A 147 5.20 -10.38 -26.25
C ALA A 147 4.83 -8.89 -26.24
N HIS A 148 4.55 -8.29 -25.08
CA HIS A 148 4.15 -6.89 -24.98
C HIS A 148 5.19 -5.93 -25.60
N LEU A 149 6.50 -6.23 -25.46
CA LEU A 149 7.54 -5.40 -26.07
C LEU A 149 7.53 -5.49 -27.61
N VAL A 150 7.12 -6.64 -28.16
CA VAL A 150 6.90 -6.79 -29.60
C VAL A 150 5.75 -5.91 -30.06
N PHE A 151 4.62 -5.87 -29.35
CA PHE A 151 3.52 -4.96 -29.67
C PHE A 151 3.92 -3.47 -29.52
N LYS A 152 4.78 -3.15 -28.55
CA LYS A 152 5.26 -1.78 -28.37
C LYS A 152 6.17 -1.29 -29.51
N ARG A 153 7.04 -2.15 -30.04
CA ARG A 153 8.11 -1.75 -30.98
C ARG A 153 7.87 -2.18 -32.43
N CYS A 154 7.18 -3.29 -32.67
CA CYS A 154 6.95 -3.81 -34.00
C CYS A 154 5.65 -3.22 -34.58
N THR A 155 5.77 -2.56 -35.74
CA THR A 155 4.64 -2.01 -36.48
C THR A 155 4.18 -2.91 -37.64
N THR A 156 4.90 -4.00 -37.91
CA THR A 156 4.61 -4.94 -39.01
C THR A 156 3.33 -5.74 -38.71
N PRO A 157 2.24 -5.57 -39.47
CA PRO A 157 0.95 -6.20 -39.14
C PRO A 157 0.98 -7.73 -39.17
N THR A 158 1.71 -8.34 -40.12
CA THR A 158 1.79 -9.80 -40.22
C THR A 158 2.39 -10.43 -38.98
N VAL A 159 3.54 -9.89 -38.50
CA VAL A 159 4.20 -10.35 -37.27
C VAL A 159 3.27 -10.24 -36.05
N ARG A 160 2.56 -9.12 -35.92
CA ARG A 160 1.63 -8.89 -34.80
C ARG A 160 0.44 -9.86 -34.85
N ASN A 161 -0.13 -10.08 -36.04
CA ASN A 161 -1.23 -11.02 -36.24
C ASN A 161 -0.81 -12.47 -35.97
N ASP A 162 0.35 -12.90 -36.46
CA ASP A 162 0.89 -14.25 -36.21
C ASP A 162 1.13 -14.47 -34.71
N LEU A 163 1.63 -13.44 -34.02
CA LEU A 163 1.84 -13.46 -32.58
C LEU A 163 0.51 -13.52 -31.81
N LEU A 164 -0.51 -12.75 -32.21
CA LEU A 164 -1.85 -12.81 -31.61
C LEU A 164 -2.51 -14.18 -31.83
N GLU A 165 -2.36 -14.76 -33.02
CA GLU A 165 -2.88 -16.10 -33.31
C GLU A 165 -2.19 -17.16 -32.43
N ALA A 166 -0.88 -17.03 -32.21
CA ALA A 166 -0.15 -17.89 -31.28
C ALA A 166 -0.63 -17.71 -29.82
N ILE A 167 -0.83 -16.47 -29.37
CA ILE A 167 -1.38 -16.18 -28.04
C ILE A 167 -2.80 -16.75 -27.89
N GLN A 168 -3.63 -16.68 -28.92
CA GLN A 168 -4.98 -17.26 -28.91
C GLN A 168 -4.97 -18.79 -28.80
N ARG A 169 -3.97 -19.47 -29.39
CA ARG A 169 -3.76 -20.90 -29.16
C ARG A 169 -3.33 -21.17 -27.71
N LEU A 170 -2.45 -20.35 -27.15
CA LEU A 170 -2.02 -20.48 -25.74
C LEU A 170 -3.14 -20.20 -24.73
N ALA A 171 -4.13 -19.37 -25.09
CA ALA A 171 -5.33 -19.18 -24.29
C ALA A 171 -6.19 -20.46 -24.17
N GLN A 172 -5.89 -21.49 -24.98
CA GLN A 172 -6.52 -22.81 -24.95
C GLN A 172 -5.49 -23.92 -24.63
N ASP A 173 -4.31 -23.56 -24.12
CA ASP A 173 -3.27 -24.52 -23.72
C ASP A 173 -3.83 -25.53 -22.71
N THR A 174 -3.38 -26.78 -22.77
CA THR A 174 -3.85 -27.83 -21.87
C THR A 174 -3.52 -27.52 -20.41
N LEU A 175 -2.43 -26.78 -20.15
CA LEU A 175 -1.95 -26.42 -18.82
C LEU A 175 -2.54 -25.08 -18.36
N PRO A 176 -3.29 -25.06 -17.24
CA PRO A 176 -3.91 -23.83 -16.72
C PRO A 176 -2.93 -22.70 -16.43
N MET A 177 -1.70 -23.02 -16.01
CA MET A 177 -0.67 -22.02 -15.73
C MET A 177 -0.26 -21.22 -16.97
N VAL A 178 -0.28 -21.82 -18.17
CA VAL A 178 0.01 -21.11 -19.42
C VAL A 178 -1.13 -20.15 -19.76
N ARG A 179 -2.37 -20.64 -19.69
CA ARG A 179 -3.58 -19.82 -19.92
C ARG A 179 -3.67 -18.65 -18.95
N ARG A 180 -3.33 -18.89 -17.68
CA ARG A 180 -3.20 -17.85 -16.65
C ARG A 180 -2.15 -16.81 -17.03
N THR A 181 -0.95 -17.20 -17.47
CA THR A 181 0.07 -16.24 -17.92
C THR A 181 -0.40 -15.39 -19.10
N VAL A 182 -1.19 -15.97 -20.03
CA VAL A 182 -1.83 -15.18 -21.09
C VAL A 182 -2.74 -14.11 -20.51
N ALA A 183 -3.59 -14.46 -19.54
CA ALA A 183 -4.43 -13.49 -18.83
C ALA A 183 -3.59 -12.40 -18.13
N GLU A 184 -2.52 -12.77 -17.41
CA GLU A 184 -1.65 -11.81 -16.69
C GLU A 184 -1.02 -10.77 -17.62
N CYS A 185 -0.58 -11.21 -18.82
CA CYS A 185 0.12 -10.36 -19.78
C CYS A 185 -0.81 -9.58 -20.71
N LEU A 186 -2.09 -9.96 -20.81
CA LEU A 186 -3.04 -9.35 -21.76
C LEU A 186 -3.20 -7.84 -21.51
N SER A 187 -3.18 -7.41 -20.24
CA SER A 187 -3.26 -5.99 -19.86
C SER A 187 -2.16 -5.14 -20.53
N GLN A 188 -0.92 -5.62 -20.55
CA GLN A 188 0.23 -4.92 -21.14
C GLN A 188 0.19 -4.96 -22.67
N ILE A 189 -0.25 -6.07 -23.26
CA ILE A 189 -0.39 -6.20 -24.72
C ILE A 189 -1.44 -5.21 -25.26
N VAL A 190 -2.54 -5.06 -24.53
CA VAL A 190 -3.65 -4.17 -24.88
C VAL A 190 -3.25 -2.70 -24.93
N GLU A 191 -2.24 -2.27 -24.16
CA GLU A 191 -1.78 -0.87 -24.16
C GLU A 191 -1.22 -0.41 -25.51
N ASP A 192 -0.56 -1.34 -26.22
CA ASP A 192 0.09 -1.09 -27.52
C ASP A 192 -0.67 -1.75 -28.70
N ALA A 193 -1.86 -2.31 -28.45
CA ALA A 193 -2.69 -2.95 -29.47
C ALA A 193 -3.47 -1.94 -30.33
N THR A 194 -3.68 -2.29 -31.60
CA THR A 194 -4.56 -1.52 -32.49
C THR A 194 -6.03 -1.82 -32.18
N GLY A 195 -6.95 -0.96 -32.62
CA GLY A 195 -8.37 -1.22 -32.48
C GLY A 195 -8.80 -2.50 -33.19
N GLN A 196 -8.24 -2.77 -34.37
CA GLN A 196 -8.57 -3.99 -35.13
C GLN A 196 -8.11 -5.25 -34.40
N GLU A 197 -6.92 -5.22 -33.78
CA GLU A 197 -6.41 -6.31 -32.95
C GLU A 197 -7.25 -6.52 -31.68
N ILE A 198 -7.73 -5.44 -31.08
CA ILE A 198 -8.66 -5.52 -29.94
C ILE A 198 -9.98 -6.17 -30.37
N ALA A 199 -10.55 -5.71 -31.48
CA ALA A 199 -11.86 -6.15 -31.96
C ALA A 199 -11.89 -7.60 -32.47
N SER A 200 -10.79 -8.09 -33.01
CA SER A 200 -10.67 -9.44 -33.55
C SER A 200 -10.08 -10.41 -32.52
N SER A 201 -8.78 -10.36 -32.27
CA SER A 201 -8.06 -11.39 -31.51
C SER A 201 -8.17 -11.22 -30.00
N ILE A 202 -7.90 -10.04 -29.45
CA ILE A 202 -7.84 -9.84 -27.99
C ILE A 202 -9.21 -10.06 -27.36
N LYS A 203 -10.29 -9.59 -28.01
CA LYS A 203 -11.66 -9.89 -27.57
C LYS A 203 -11.89 -11.40 -27.45
N THR A 204 -11.49 -12.17 -28.46
CA THR A 204 -11.63 -13.63 -28.45
C THR A 204 -10.77 -14.29 -27.37
N VAL A 205 -9.53 -13.84 -27.18
CA VAL A 205 -8.66 -14.31 -26.09
C VAL A 205 -9.31 -14.06 -24.73
N HIS A 206 -9.81 -12.85 -24.49
CA HIS A 206 -10.49 -12.49 -23.23
C HIS A 206 -11.75 -13.32 -22.99
N GLN A 207 -12.52 -13.61 -24.06
CA GLN A 207 -13.69 -14.49 -23.98
C GLN A 207 -13.29 -15.93 -23.61
N LEU A 208 -12.31 -16.52 -24.29
CA LEU A 208 -11.84 -17.90 -24.02
C LEU A 208 -11.39 -18.07 -22.57
N LEU A 209 -10.61 -17.11 -22.06
CA LEU A 209 -10.10 -17.14 -20.68
C LEU A 209 -11.20 -16.81 -19.65
N GLY A 210 -12.24 -16.06 -20.06
CA GLY A 210 -13.40 -15.77 -19.23
C GLY A 210 -14.34 -16.97 -19.09
N ASP A 211 -14.41 -17.83 -20.11
CA ASP A 211 -15.22 -19.05 -20.13
C ASP A 211 -14.41 -20.29 -19.68
N ASP A 212 -13.20 -20.08 -19.13
CA ASP A 212 -12.28 -21.15 -18.72
C ASP A 212 -12.86 -22.03 -17.60
N SER A 213 -12.56 -23.33 -17.62
CA SER A 213 -12.99 -24.25 -16.56
C SER A 213 -12.30 -23.98 -15.22
N GLN A 214 -11.09 -23.43 -15.24
CA GLN A 214 -10.28 -23.14 -14.05
C GLN A 214 -10.57 -21.73 -13.54
N ASP A 215 -11.06 -21.64 -12.30
CA ASP A 215 -11.40 -20.36 -11.68
C ASP A 215 -10.20 -19.42 -11.55
N SER A 216 -9.01 -19.96 -11.29
CA SER A 216 -7.76 -19.20 -11.21
C SER A 216 -7.40 -18.50 -12.52
N VAL A 217 -7.82 -19.05 -13.68
CA VAL A 217 -7.66 -18.39 -14.98
C VAL A 217 -8.71 -17.29 -15.13
N ARG A 218 -9.98 -17.60 -14.85
CA ARG A 218 -11.08 -16.62 -14.93
C ARG A 218 -10.84 -15.40 -14.03
N ALA A 219 -10.40 -15.63 -12.78
CA ALA A 219 -10.16 -14.58 -11.79
C ALA A 219 -9.00 -13.66 -12.15
N VAL A 220 -7.99 -14.16 -12.86
CA VAL A 220 -6.90 -13.33 -13.38
C VAL A 220 -7.33 -12.59 -14.64
N ASN A 221 -8.07 -13.25 -15.54
CA ASN A 221 -8.58 -12.64 -16.77
C ASN A 221 -9.56 -11.49 -16.49
N ILE A 222 -10.40 -11.59 -15.45
CA ILE A 222 -11.34 -10.50 -15.17
C ILE A 222 -10.61 -9.20 -14.81
N ALA A 223 -9.44 -9.28 -14.16
CA ALA A 223 -8.59 -8.14 -13.81
C ALA A 223 -8.08 -7.35 -15.03
N THR A 224 -8.07 -7.94 -16.24
CA THR A 224 -7.65 -7.25 -17.48
C THR A 224 -8.77 -6.41 -18.09
N THR A 225 -10.03 -6.65 -17.71
CA THR A 225 -11.22 -5.99 -18.28
C THR A 225 -11.13 -4.46 -18.25
N PRO A 226 -10.73 -3.80 -17.13
CA PRO A 226 -10.59 -2.35 -17.10
C PRO A 226 -9.58 -1.81 -18.11
N TYR A 227 -8.46 -2.52 -18.34
CA TYR A 227 -7.42 -2.11 -19.28
C TYR A 227 -7.91 -2.18 -20.73
N ILE A 228 -8.66 -3.23 -21.07
CA ILE A 228 -9.33 -3.35 -22.38
C ILE A 228 -10.32 -2.19 -22.57
N MET A 229 -11.15 -1.89 -21.57
CA MET A 229 -12.09 -0.77 -21.66
C MET A 229 -11.38 0.58 -21.83
N VAL A 230 -10.29 0.81 -21.09
CA VAL A 230 -9.49 2.03 -21.20
C VAL A 230 -8.83 2.17 -22.57
N ALA A 231 -8.28 1.09 -23.13
CA ALA A 231 -7.71 1.11 -24.47
C ALA A 231 -8.78 1.43 -25.53
N LEU A 232 -9.96 0.81 -25.43
CA LEU A 232 -11.10 1.13 -26.28
C LEU A 232 -11.54 2.61 -26.16
N ASN A 233 -11.53 3.18 -24.94
CA ASN A 233 -11.85 4.60 -24.74
C ASN A 233 -10.83 5.54 -25.40
N LYS A 234 -9.53 5.23 -25.29
CA LYS A 234 -8.48 5.99 -25.98
C LYS A 234 -8.66 5.96 -27.50
N LEU A 235 -9.08 4.80 -28.04
CA LEU A 235 -9.35 4.66 -29.47
C LEU A 235 -10.56 5.49 -29.93
N LEU A 236 -11.66 5.49 -29.16
CA LEU A 236 -12.83 6.35 -29.43
C LEU A 236 -12.44 7.83 -29.54
N ILE A 237 -11.58 8.32 -28.64
CA ILE A 237 -11.11 9.71 -28.65
C ILE A 237 -10.21 9.98 -29.85
N SER A 238 -9.37 9.01 -30.23
CA SER A 238 -8.44 9.16 -31.35
C SER A 238 -9.12 9.13 -32.73
N GLY A 239 -10.31 8.51 -32.83
CA GLY A 239 -11.10 8.42 -34.06
C GLY A 239 -10.47 7.59 -35.17
N LYS A 240 -9.55 6.69 -34.86
CA LYS A 240 -8.78 5.89 -35.84
C LYS A 240 -9.12 4.40 -35.76
N ASP A 241 -8.83 3.70 -36.87
CA ASP A 241 -8.67 2.24 -36.97
C ASP A 241 -9.95 1.39 -36.97
N VAL A 242 -10.92 1.64 -36.09
CA VAL A 242 -12.18 0.87 -36.00
C VAL A 242 -13.39 1.78 -35.81
N SER A 243 -14.56 1.38 -36.34
CA SER A 243 -15.78 2.18 -36.20
C SER A 243 -16.24 2.28 -34.74
N GLU A 244 -16.79 3.45 -34.38
CA GLU A 244 -17.32 3.72 -33.03
C GLU A 244 -18.36 2.66 -32.59
N ASN A 245 -19.21 2.21 -33.53
CA ASN A 245 -20.21 1.16 -33.27
C ASN A 245 -19.59 -0.17 -32.82
N VAL A 246 -18.46 -0.57 -33.41
CA VAL A 246 -17.77 -1.81 -33.03
C VAL A 246 -17.16 -1.66 -31.65
N ILE A 247 -16.48 -0.53 -31.39
CA ILE A 247 -15.89 -0.27 -30.07
C ILE A 247 -16.98 -0.26 -28.99
N GLN A 248 -18.09 0.43 -29.22
CA GLN A 248 -19.20 0.49 -28.28
C GLN A 248 -19.83 -0.90 -28.05
N SER A 249 -19.96 -1.71 -29.10
CA SER A 249 -20.46 -3.08 -29.00
C SER A 249 -19.60 -3.95 -28.07
N ILE A 250 -18.26 -3.86 -28.18
CA ILE A 250 -17.32 -4.60 -27.33
C ILE A 250 -17.42 -4.10 -25.88
N ARG A 251 -17.45 -2.79 -25.66
CA ARG A 251 -17.60 -2.20 -24.32
C ARG A 251 -18.90 -2.65 -23.64
N ASP A 252 -20.01 -2.62 -24.36
CA ASP A 252 -21.32 -3.06 -23.87
C ASP A 252 -21.33 -4.55 -23.53
N GLU A 253 -20.67 -5.39 -24.35
CA GLU A 253 -20.55 -6.81 -24.08
C GLU A 253 -19.74 -7.11 -22.82
N LEU A 254 -18.54 -6.51 -22.69
CA LEU A 254 -17.68 -6.68 -21.53
C LEU A 254 -18.37 -6.24 -20.25
N TYR A 255 -19.03 -5.07 -20.29
CA TYR A 255 -19.76 -4.53 -19.15
C TYR A 255 -20.94 -5.43 -18.74
N ARG A 256 -21.73 -5.89 -19.72
CA ARG A 256 -22.86 -6.80 -19.45
C ARG A 256 -22.39 -8.11 -18.84
N LYS A 257 -21.38 -8.77 -19.44
CA LYS A 257 -20.80 -10.01 -18.92
C LYS A 257 -20.23 -9.82 -17.51
N PHE A 258 -19.55 -8.70 -17.25
CA PHE A 258 -19.04 -8.37 -15.92
C PHE A 258 -20.14 -8.40 -14.85
N LEU A 259 -21.26 -7.71 -15.10
CA LEU A 259 -22.35 -7.60 -14.12
C LEU A 259 -23.18 -8.89 -14.00
N SER A 260 -23.47 -9.57 -15.12
CA SER A 260 -24.44 -10.67 -15.14
C SER A 260 -23.84 -12.07 -15.08
N VAL A 261 -22.54 -12.22 -15.39
CA VAL A 261 -21.84 -13.51 -15.39
C VAL A 261 -20.79 -13.52 -14.29
N PHE A 262 -19.82 -12.61 -14.34
CA PHE A 262 -18.64 -12.69 -13.45
C PHE A 262 -18.94 -12.29 -12.00
N CYS A 263 -19.76 -11.26 -11.76
CA CYS A 263 -20.16 -10.87 -10.40
C CYS A 263 -21.01 -11.94 -9.67
N VAL A 264 -21.47 -12.97 -10.39
CA VAL A 264 -22.26 -14.09 -9.85
C VAL A 264 -21.62 -15.44 -10.21
N ASP A 265 -20.33 -15.45 -10.55
CA ASP A 265 -19.58 -16.67 -10.87
C ASP A 265 -19.64 -17.67 -9.71
N GLU A 266 -19.62 -18.96 -10.01
CA GLU A 266 -19.65 -20.02 -9.00
C GLU A 266 -18.43 -19.94 -8.06
N SER A 267 -17.27 -19.56 -8.57
CA SER A 267 -16.06 -19.37 -7.76
C SER A 267 -16.04 -18.02 -7.06
N TRP A 268 -15.87 -18.08 -5.75
CA TRP A 268 -15.69 -16.89 -4.92
C TRP A 268 -14.44 -16.09 -5.29
N ARG A 269 -13.40 -16.72 -5.85
CA ARG A 269 -12.18 -16.02 -6.29
C ARG A 269 -12.47 -15.07 -7.46
N VAL A 270 -13.34 -15.49 -8.37
CA VAL A 270 -13.79 -14.65 -9.48
C VAL A 270 -14.66 -13.51 -8.96
N ARG A 271 -15.61 -13.80 -8.05
CA ARG A 271 -16.45 -12.77 -7.42
C ARG A 271 -15.63 -11.78 -6.58
N HIS A 272 -14.62 -12.25 -5.88
CA HIS A 272 -13.65 -11.43 -5.14
C HIS A 272 -12.90 -10.50 -6.09
N ALA A 273 -12.34 -11.03 -7.18
CA ALA A 273 -11.69 -10.22 -8.20
C ALA A 273 -12.65 -9.17 -8.78
N CYS A 274 -13.91 -9.55 -9.07
CA CYS A 274 -14.94 -8.60 -9.52
C CYS A 274 -15.20 -7.49 -8.51
N ALA A 275 -15.33 -7.81 -7.22
CA ALA A 275 -15.54 -6.82 -6.18
C ALA A 275 -14.36 -5.85 -6.07
N ASP A 276 -13.13 -6.33 -6.27
CA ASP A 276 -11.92 -5.51 -6.23
C ASP A 276 -11.86 -4.51 -7.39
N ILE A 277 -12.14 -4.96 -8.62
CA ILE A 277 -12.07 -4.15 -9.84
C ILE A 277 -13.40 -3.49 -10.24
N PHE A 278 -14.46 -3.63 -9.44
CA PHE A 278 -15.83 -3.23 -9.80
C PHE A 278 -15.90 -1.78 -10.29
N ILE A 279 -15.25 -0.89 -9.54
CA ILE A 279 -15.20 0.53 -9.87
C ILE A 279 -14.36 0.81 -11.12
N ASN A 280 -13.28 0.07 -11.36
CA ASN A 280 -12.44 0.25 -12.54
C ASN A 280 -13.19 -0.14 -13.82
N VAL A 281 -14.01 -1.19 -13.76
CA VAL A 281 -14.90 -1.57 -14.88
C VAL A 281 -15.98 -0.53 -15.09
N LEU A 282 -16.62 -0.05 -14.02
CA LEU A 282 -17.62 1.00 -14.09
C LEU A 282 -17.04 2.28 -14.71
N GLU A 283 -15.87 2.74 -14.26
CA GLU A 283 -15.18 3.90 -14.82
C GLU A 283 -14.72 3.66 -16.27
N GLY A 284 -14.21 2.48 -16.59
CA GLY A 284 -13.92 2.10 -17.98
C GLY A 284 -15.17 2.20 -18.88
N TYR A 285 -16.32 1.75 -18.40
CA TYR A 285 -17.59 1.88 -19.14
C TYR A 285 -18.10 3.33 -19.22
N LEU A 286 -17.80 4.16 -18.21
CA LEU A 286 -18.10 5.60 -18.22
C LEU A 286 -17.14 6.43 -19.09
N GLY A 287 -16.16 5.82 -19.75
CA GLY A 287 -15.28 6.50 -20.71
C GLY A 287 -13.95 6.99 -20.16
N TYR A 288 -13.55 6.56 -18.95
CA TYR A 288 -12.26 6.94 -18.37
C TYR A 288 -11.10 6.34 -19.18
N THR A 289 -10.02 7.11 -19.36
CA THR A 289 -8.84 6.70 -20.16
C THR A 289 -7.65 6.25 -19.31
N THR A 290 -7.86 6.12 -18.00
CA THR A 290 -6.85 5.67 -17.05
C THR A 290 -7.48 4.72 -16.05
N VAL A 291 -6.86 3.58 -15.82
CA VAL A 291 -7.19 2.72 -14.68
C VAL A 291 -6.61 3.39 -13.44
N PHE A 292 -7.42 3.64 -12.42
CA PHE A 292 -6.88 4.03 -11.13
C PHE A 292 -6.32 2.80 -10.43
N GLU A 293 -5.00 2.77 -10.30
CA GLU A 293 -4.31 1.79 -9.47
C GLU A 293 -4.21 2.30 -8.03
N LYS A 294 -4.38 1.42 -7.05
CA LYS A 294 -4.04 1.72 -5.65
C LYS A 294 -2.55 2.14 -5.62
N PRO A 295 -2.14 3.16 -4.83
CA PRO A 295 -0.72 3.37 -4.57
C PRO A 295 -0.11 2.04 -4.15
N ALA A 296 0.96 1.61 -4.84
CA ALA A 296 1.50 0.27 -4.75
C ALA A 296 1.82 -0.12 -3.29
N ALA A 297 0.92 -0.85 -2.65
CA ALA A 297 1.36 -1.95 -1.80
C ALA A 297 1.90 -2.98 -2.80
N THR A 298 3.17 -3.33 -2.65
CA THR A 298 3.93 -4.34 -3.39
C THR A 298 3.06 -5.34 -4.16
N LYS A 299 3.34 -5.50 -5.47
CA LYS A 299 2.78 -6.56 -6.33
C LYS A 299 3.01 -7.94 -5.68
N ALA A 300 2.14 -8.35 -4.79
CA ALA A 300 2.02 -9.74 -4.38
C ALA A 300 1.33 -10.48 -5.52
N SER A 301 1.89 -11.63 -5.90
CA SER A 301 1.29 -12.57 -6.84
C SER A 301 -0.14 -12.88 -6.40
N LEU A 302 -1.11 -12.77 -7.31
CA LEU A 302 -2.49 -13.26 -7.13
C LEU A 302 -2.57 -14.77 -6.82
N ALA A 303 -1.44 -15.51 -6.80
CA ALA A 303 -1.37 -16.90 -6.36
C ALA A 303 -1.42 -17.05 -4.84
N ASP A 304 -1.03 -16.00 -4.11
CA ASP A 304 -1.16 -15.91 -2.66
C ASP A 304 -2.18 -14.81 -2.36
N VAL A 305 -3.47 -15.15 -2.44
CA VAL A 305 -4.44 -14.39 -1.66
C VAL A 305 -4.10 -14.74 -0.22
N PRO A 306 -3.49 -13.84 0.57
CA PRO A 306 -3.23 -14.15 1.96
C PRO A 306 -4.59 -14.42 2.59
N ASP A 307 -4.67 -15.35 3.54
CA ASP A 307 -5.76 -15.36 4.51
C ASP A 307 -6.01 -13.92 4.97
N CYS A 308 -7.24 -13.60 5.39
CA CYS A 308 -7.61 -12.29 5.96
C CYS A 308 -6.70 -11.79 7.13
N ASN A 309 -5.65 -12.55 7.46
CA ASN A 309 -4.59 -12.38 8.44
C ASN A 309 -3.52 -11.34 8.08
N GLU A 310 -3.38 -10.88 6.83
CA GLU A 310 -2.56 -9.70 6.58
C GLU A 310 -3.41 -8.44 6.68
N ALA A 311 -3.09 -7.64 7.69
CA ALA A 311 -3.47 -6.25 7.73
C ALA A 311 -3.17 -5.65 6.36
N ILE A 312 -4.21 -5.34 5.60
CA ILE A 312 -4.11 -4.34 4.55
C ILE A 312 -3.75 -3.06 5.30
N ASP A 313 -2.45 -2.86 5.45
CA ASP A 313 -1.84 -1.64 5.93
C ASP A 313 -2.20 -0.54 4.95
N LEU A 314 -3.35 0.10 5.22
CA LEU A 314 -3.53 1.50 4.94
C LEU A 314 -3.03 2.37 6.11
N ILE A 315 -2.40 1.75 7.12
CA ILE A 315 -1.76 2.42 8.26
C ILE A 315 -0.52 1.62 8.74
N SER A 316 0.43 1.29 7.86
CA SER A 316 1.83 1.13 8.32
C SER A 316 2.55 2.47 8.23
N ASP A 317 3.48 2.68 9.15
CA ASP A 317 4.24 3.90 9.51
C ASP A 317 5.04 4.60 8.39
N ASN A 318 4.67 4.46 7.12
CA ASN A 318 5.05 5.44 6.12
C ASN A 318 4.14 6.64 6.26
N LYS A 319 4.73 7.82 6.53
CA LYS A 319 4.06 9.12 6.48
C LYS A 319 2.96 9.07 5.41
N PRO A 320 1.68 9.30 5.76
CA PRO A 320 0.66 9.38 4.75
C PRO A 320 1.11 10.45 3.77
N SER A 321 1.32 10.09 2.49
CA SER A 321 1.02 11.05 1.43
C SER A 321 -0.37 11.53 1.77
N SER A 322 -0.46 12.78 2.23
CA SER A 322 -1.58 13.26 3.07
C SER A 322 -2.92 12.86 2.46
N LEU A 323 -3.95 12.70 3.29
CA LEU A 323 -5.33 12.48 2.85
C LEU A 323 -5.75 13.47 1.74
N ASP A 324 -5.11 14.64 1.68
CA ASP A 324 -5.22 15.64 0.62
C ASP A 324 -4.77 15.14 -0.76
N THR A 325 -3.71 14.32 -0.87
CA THR A 325 -3.23 13.75 -2.15
C THR A 325 -4.22 12.74 -2.75
N LEU A 326 -4.81 11.88 -1.91
CA LEU A 326 -5.88 10.96 -2.32
C LEU A 326 -7.18 11.72 -2.60
N LYS A 327 -7.50 12.75 -1.79
CA LYS A 327 -8.60 13.67 -2.07
C LYS A 327 -8.39 14.38 -3.41
N GLU A 328 -7.19 14.83 -3.76
CA GLU A 328 -6.88 15.51 -5.01
C GLU A 328 -6.99 14.62 -6.25
N ALA A 329 -6.48 13.38 -6.19
CA ALA A 329 -6.65 12.41 -7.27
C ALA A 329 -8.13 12.03 -7.44
N ASN A 330 -8.84 11.78 -6.33
CA ASN A 330 -10.27 11.51 -6.35
C ASN A 330 -11.08 12.74 -6.79
N LEU A 331 -10.67 13.96 -6.43
CA LEU A 331 -11.28 15.21 -6.88
C LEU A 331 -11.07 15.41 -8.37
N LYS A 332 -9.89 15.13 -8.93
CA LYS A 332 -9.66 15.15 -10.38
C LYS A 332 -10.56 14.14 -11.11
N ILE A 333 -10.76 12.95 -10.54
CA ILE A 333 -11.62 11.87 -11.03
C ILE A 333 -13.13 12.15 -10.82
N LEU A 334 -13.50 12.89 -9.78
CA LEU A 334 -14.87 13.37 -9.52
C LEU A 334 -15.21 14.56 -10.42
N ASN A 335 -14.24 15.44 -10.66
CA ASN A 335 -14.36 16.64 -11.48
C ASN A 335 -14.27 16.34 -12.98
N SER A 336 -13.65 15.22 -13.38
CA SER A 336 -13.58 14.82 -14.79
C SER A 336 -14.94 14.51 -15.39
N LYS A 337 -16.01 14.33 -14.55
CA LYS A 337 -17.42 14.13 -14.91
C LYS A 337 -17.61 13.71 -16.37
N PRO A 338 -17.08 12.55 -16.80
CA PRO A 338 -17.32 12.14 -18.16
C PRO A 338 -18.83 11.99 -18.28
N SER A 339 -19.36 12.52 -19.38
CA SER A 339 -20.75 12.29 -19.74
C SER A 339 -21.03 10.81 -19.56
N ALA A 340 -22.11 10.46 -18.87
CA ALA A 340 -22.62 9.10 -18.88
C ALA A 340 -22.58 8.63 -20.35
N PRO A 341 -22.11 7.39 -20.63
CA PRO A 341 -21.92 6.94 -21.99
C PRO A 341 -23.21 7.25 -22.74
N ALA A 342 -23.10 7.97 -23.86
CA ALA A 342 -24.24 8.35 -24.68
C ALA A 342 -24.81 7.06 -25.28
N GLY A 343 -25.70 6.40 -24.53
CA GLY A 343 -26.25 5.11 -24.87
C GLY A 343 -27.30 4.68 -23.85
N SER A 344 -28.36 4.02 -24.33
CA SER A 344 -29.48 3.49 -23.56
C SER A 344 -29.15 2.35 -22.59
N ASN A 345 -27.87 1.91 -22.53
CA ASN A 345 -27.47 0.63 -21.91
C ASN A 345 -26.81 0.78 -20.53
N TYR A 346 -26.56 2.01 -20.05
CA TYR A 346 -26.11 2.22 -18.66
C TYR A 346 -27.28 1.97 -17.68
N ASP A 347 -27.34 0.74 -17.16
CA ASP A 347 -28.34 0.35 -16.17
C ASP A 347 -27.82 0.54 -14.74
N ALA A 348 -28.05 1.74 -14.19
CA ALA A 348 -27.69 2.09 -12.82
C ALA A 348 -28.32 1.14 -11.77
N ALA A 349 -29.48 0.54 -12.07
CA ALA A 349 -30.15 -0.38 -11.16
C ALA A 349 -29.46 -1.75 -11.17
N ASN A 350 -29.02 -2.25 -12.33
CA ASN A 350 -28.24 -3.49 -12.39
C ASN A 350 -26.85 -3.33 -11.79
N VAL A 351 -26.20 -2.17 -11.95
CA VAL A 351 -24.91 -1.89 -11.26
C VAL A 351 -25.05 -2.02 -9.77
N VAL A 352 -26.00 -1.30 -9.17
CA VAL A 352 -26.14 -1.29 -7.71
C VAL A 352 -26.59 -2.66 -7.18
N ARG A 353 -27.44 -3.40 -7.93
CA ARG A 353 -27.84 -4.76 -7.57
C ARG A 353 -26.67 -5.75 -7.64
N ALA A 354 -25.85 -5.68 -8.69
CA ALA A 354 -24.67 -6.54 -8.82
C ALA A 354 -23.69 -6.30 -7.68
N PHE A 355 -23.43 -5.04 -7.34
CA PHE A 355 -22.55 -4.71 -6.22
C PHE A 355 -23.15 -5.09 -4.85
N ALA A 356 -24.46 -4.90 -4.67
CA ALA A 356 -25.16 -5.35 -3.46
C ALA A 356 -25.09 -6.86 -3.27
N LYS A 357 -25.10 -7.66 -4.35
CA LYS A 357 -24.85 -9.11 -4.28
C LYS A 357 -23.46 -9.39 -3.73
N LEU A 358 -22.42 -8.73 -4.22
CA LEU A 358 -21.04 -8.88 -3.71
C LEU A 358 -20.88 -8.45 -2.25
N LEU A 359 -21.55 -7.37 -1.83
CA LEU A 359 -21.60 -6.96 -0.41
C LEU A 359 -22.28 -7.98 0.50
N SER A 360 -23.13 -8.83 -0.07
CA SER A 360 -24.00 -9.78 0.62
C SER A 360 -23.66 -11.24 0.28
N ASP A 361 -22.46 -11.45 -0.28
CA ASP A 361 -21.93 -12.73 -0.72
C ASP A 361 -21.85 -13.74 0.43
N GLU A 362 -21.86 -15.04 0.10
CA GLU A 362 -21.73 -16.10 1.10
C GLU A 362 -20.31 -16.12 1.70
N GLU A 363 -19.29 -15.79 0.91
CA GLU A 363 -17.89 -15.81 1.38
C GLU A 363 -17.46 -14.48 2.02
N PRO A 364 -16.89 -14.52 3.24
CA PRO A 364 -16.49 -13.30 3.95
C PRO A 364 -15.39 -12.50 3.24
N GLU A 365 -14.51 -13.15 2.48
CA GLU A 365 -13.46 -12.52 1.68
C GLU A 365 -14.07 -11.58 0.63
N VAL A 366 -15.10 -12.04 -0.08
CA VAL A 366 -15.81 -11.26 -1.11
C VAL A 366 -16.53 -10.07 -0.47
N ARG A 367 -17.24 -10.30 0.65
CA ARG A 367 -17.91 -9.22 1.40
C ARG A 367 -16.90 -8.18 1.89
N CYS A 368 -15.77 -8.63 2.42
CA CYS A 368 -14.72 -7.76 2.94
C CYS A 368 -14.17 -6.83 1.87
N ILE A 369 -13.75 -7.37 0.72
CA ILE A 369 -13.21 -6.55 -0.37
C ILE A 369 -14.28 -5.63 -0.96
N ALA A 370 -15.53 -6.09 -1.10
CA ALA A 370 -16.64 -5.26 -1.58
C ALA A 370 -16.88 -4.06 -0.64
N ILE A 371 -16.87 -4.27 0.68
CA ILE A 371 -16.98 -3.17 1.66
C ILE A 371 -15.78 -2.22 1.56
N GLN A 372 -14.56 -2.72 1.35
CA GLN A 372 -13.39 -1.87 1.17
C GLN A 372 -13.48 -0.99 -0.09
N ARG A 373 -14.23 -1.43 -1.13
CA ARG A 373 -14.45 -0.66 -2.36
C ARG A 373 -15.71 0.22 -2.33
N VAL A 374 -16.57 0.09 -1.31
CA VAL A 374 -17.93 0.67 -1.30
C VAL A 374 -17.97 2.18 -1.44
N VAL A 375 -17.04 2.92 -0.83
CA VAL A 375 -17.04 4.39 -0.88
C VAL A 375 -16.80 4.89 -2.31
N ARG A 376 -15.88 4.26 -3.04
CA ARG A 376 -15.56 4.65 -4.41
C ARG A 376 -16.63 4.18 -5.40
N VAL A 377 -17.21 3.00 -5.18
CA VAL A 377 -18.36 2.55 -5.98
C VAL A 377 -19.56 3.48 -5.77
N ALA A 378 -19.84 3.85 -4.51
CA ALA A 378 -20.90 4.80 -4.15
C ALA A 378 -20.71 6.17 -4.81
N SER A 379 -19.48 6.63 -5.07
CA SER A 379 -19.23 7.91 -5.76
C SER A 379 -19.73 7.96 -7.21
N ARG A 380 -20.16 6.82 -7.77
CA ARG A 380 -20.72 6.69 -9.14
C ARG A 380 -22.19 6.27 -9.14
N ILE A 381 -22.81 6.17 -7.97
CA ILE A 381 -24.18 5.71 -7.79
C ILE A 381 -25.00 6.87 -7.24
N SER A 382 -26.26 6.98 -7.67
CA SER A 382 -27.15 8.03 -7.16
C SER A 382 -27.41 7.84 -5.67
N PRO A 383 -27.58 8.92 -4.88
CA PRO A 383 -27.92 8.82 -3.46
C PRO A 383 -29.13 7.92 -3.19
N ALA A 384 -30.18 8.01 -4.02
CA ALA A 384 -31.37 7.17 -3.92
C ALA A 384 -31.06 5.67 -4.02
N ASN A 385 -30.15 5.28 -4.92
CA ASN A 385 -29.75 3.88 -5.08
C ASN A 385 -28.82 3.42 -3.93
N ILE A 386 -27.97 4.30 -3.40
CA ILE A 386 -27.15 3.99 -2.21
C ILE A 386 -28.06 3.67 -1.02
N LEU A 387 -29.05 4.53 -0.77
CA LEU A 387 -30.03 4.38 0.31
C LEU A 387 -30.88 3.10 0.14
N ALA A 388 -31.30 2.79 -1.09
CA ALA A 388 -32.21 1.68 -1.35
C ALA A 388 -31.53 0.30 -1.40
N TYR A 389 -30.26 0.22 -1.83
CA TYR A 389 -29.62 -1.06 -2.15
C TYR A 389 -28.32 -1.34 -1.39
N LEU A 390 -27.50 -0.32 -1.12
CA LEU A 390 -26.20 -0.53 -0.47
C LEU A 390 -26.33 -0.46 1.05
N LEU A 391 -26.96 0.59 1.57
CA LEU A 391 -27.08 0.78 3.01
C LEU A 391 -27.80 -0.35 3.73
N PRO A 392 -28.94 -0.89 3.25
CA PRO A 392 -29.61 -2.00 3.95
C PRO A 392 -28.70 -3.22 4.12
N VAL A 393 -27.88 -3.54 3.10
CA VAL A 393 -26.91 -4.65 3.20
C VAL A 393 -25.84 -4.36 4.25
N LEU A 394 -25.33 -3.12 4.29
CA LEU A 394 -24.30 -2.71 5.24
C LEU A 394 -24.83 -2.60 6.68
N THR A 395 -26.04 -2.05 6.86
CA THR A 395 -26.66 -1.81 8.16
C THR A 395 -27.19 -3.10 8.76
N ASP A 396 -27.80 -3.98 7.96
CA ASP A 396 -28.56 -5.12 8.48
C ASP A 396 -27.72 -6.40 8.47
N ARG A 397 -26.94 -6.64 7.40
CA ARG A 397 -26.09 -7.84 7.28
C ARG A 397 -24.67 -7.58 7.78
N ALA A 398 -23.95 -6.62 7.20
CA ALA A 398 -22.53 -6.46 7.50
C ALA A 398 -22.25 -6.07 8.96
N SER A 399 -23.15 -5.31 9.60
CA SER A 399 -23.02 -4.96 11.03
C SER A 399 -23.26 -6.14 11.99
N ASN A 400 -23.88 -7.22 11.50
CA ASN A 400 -24.15 -8.47 12.23
C ASN A 400 -23.26 -9.62 11.75
N ASP A 401 -22.25 -9.35 10.91
CA ASP A 401 -21.54 -10.40 10.20
C ASP A 401 -20.82 -11.37 11.14
N ASN A 402 -20.78 -12.65 10.80
CA ASN A 402 -20.04 -13.65 11.57
C ASN A 402 -18.53 -13.40 11.53
N SER A 403 -18.02 -12.89 10.41
CA SER A 403 -16.59 -12.58 10.23
C SER A 403 -16.21 -11.25 10.88
N VAL A 404 -15.22 -11.30 11.77
CA VAL A 404 -14.61 -10.10 12.37
C VAL A 404 -14.02 -9.16 11.32
N PHE A 405 -13.50 -9.72 10.22
CA PHE A 405 -12.90 -8.95 9.14
C PHE A 405 -13.92 -8.12 8.37
N VAL A 406 -15.12 -8.67 8.14
CA VAL A 406 -16.23 -7.95 7.49
C VAL A 406 -16.70 -6.80 8.38
N ARG A 407 -16.91 -7.04 9.68
CA ARG A 407 -17.31 -5.97 10.64
C ARG A 407 -16.23 -4.89 10.77
N SER A 408 -14.96 -5.28 10.77
CA SER A 408 -13.82 -4.35 10.76
C SER A 408 -13.75 -3.53 9.46
N ALA A 409 -13.96 -4.16 8.30
CA ALA A 409 -14.03 -3.46 7.02
C ALA A 409 -15.19 -2.44 7.00
N LEU A 410 -16.35 -2.81 7.57
CA LEU A 410 -17.48 -1.91 7.71
C LEU A 410 -17.14 -0.70 8.58
N ALA A 411 -16.54 -0.92 9.75
CA ALA A 411 -16.13 0.15 10.68
C ALA A 411 -15.20 1.19 10.03
N ARG A 412 -14.33 0.75 9.10
CA ARG A 412 -13.41 1.65 8.36
C ARG A 412 -14.09 2.45 7.27
N ASN A 413 -15.09 1.88 6.60
CA ASN A 413 -15.59 2.43 5.32
C ASN A 413 -16.97 3.10 5.43
N VAL A 414 -17.82 2.69 6.37
CA VAL A 414 -19.24 3.12 6.41
C VAL A 414 -19.40 4.64 6.53
N VAL A 415 -18.51 5.31 7.28
CA VAL A 415 -18.54 6.77 7.49
C VAL A 415 -18.33 7.52 6.17
N GLY A 416 -17.52 6.97 5.27
CA GLY A 416 -17.24 7.56 3.96
C GLY A 416 -18.47 7.67 3.06
N LEU A 417 -19.56 6.95 3.35
CA LEU A 417 -20.80 7.05 2.59
C LEU A 417 -21.61 8.32 2.93
N ALA A 418 -21.35 8.94 4.08
CA ALA A 418 -22.07 10.12 4.54
C ALA A 418 -21.99 11.30 3.56
N GLN A 419 -20.87 11.42 2.84
CA GLN A 419 -20.65 12.46 1.83
C GLN A 419 -21.62 12.35 0.63
N PHE A 420 -22.24 11.19 0.41
CA PHE A 420 -23.15 10.96 -0.72
C PHE A 420 -24.63 11.04 -0.35
N ILE A 421 -24.99 10.73 0.90
CA ILE A 421 -26.39 10.63 1.35
C ILE A 421 -26.85 11.84 2.18
N GLY A 422 -25.92 12.70 2.61
CA GLY A 422 -26.24 13.88 3.39
C GLY A 422 -26.49 13.60 4.87
N LYS A 423 -26.68 14.67 5.65
CA LYS A 423 -26.66 14.63 7.12
C LYS A 423 -27.82 13.84 7.73
N ASP A 424 -29.05 14.09 7.31
CA ASP A 424 -30.24 13.48 7.91
C ASP A 424 -30.26 11.96 7.72
N ASP A 425 -29.92 11.49 6.52
CA ASP A 425 -29.84 10.06 6.25
C ASP A 425 -28.63 9.42 6.93
N SER A 426 -27.50 10.13 7.06
CA SER A 426 -26.36 9.66 7.86
C SER A 426 -26.72 9.45 9.33
N ILE A 427 -27.52 10.35 9.91
CA ILE A 427 -28.02 10.22 11.28
C ILE A 427 -28.96 9.01 11.41
N LYS A 428 -29.80 8.76 10.41
CA LYS A 428 -30.76 7.64 10.43
C LYS A 428 -30.11 6.27 10.19
N THR A 429 -29.07 6.21 9.37
CA THR A 429 -28.51 4.94 8.86
C THR A 429 -27.11 4.62 9.39
N ILE A 430 -26.16 5.55 9.31
CA ILE A 430 -24.76 5.32 9.68
C ILE A 430 -24.58 5.36 11.21
N LYS A 431 -25.21 6.31 11.90
CA LYS A 431 -25.08 6.47 13.36
C LYS A 431 -25.43 5.18 14.13
N PRO A 432 -26.57 4.49 13.87
CA PRO A 432 -26.88 3.22 14.54
C PRO A 432 -25.84 2.13 14.31
N VAL A 433 -25.25 2.06 13.10
CA VAL A 433 -24.18 1.10 12.78
C VAL A 433 -22.94 1.37 13.64
N ILE A 434 -22.53 2.63 13.78
CA ILE A 434 -21.39 3.01 14.62
C ILE A 434 -21.65 2.71 16.09
N ALA A 435 -22.83 3.07 16.61
CA ALA A 435 -23.20 2.77 18.00
C ALA A 435 -23.06 1.26 18.29
N LYS A 436 -23.56 0.44 17.37
CA LYS A 436 -23.48 -1.02 17.46
C LYS A 436 -22.06 -1.56 17.37
N LEU A 437 -21.23 -1.06 16.44
CA LEU A 437 -19.84 -1.52 16.28
C LEU A 437 -18.92 -1.10 17.45
N LEU A 438 -19.28 -0.05 18.19
CA LEU A 438 -18.60 0.30 19.45
C LEU A 438 -18.88 -0.72 20.57
N GLU A 439 -20.00 -1.43 20.48
CA GLU A 439 -20.41 -2.48 21.41
C GLU A 439 -20.10 -3.89 20.86
N ASP A 440 -19.25 -3.98 19.83
CA ASP A 440 -18.92 -5.26 19.20
C ASP A 440 -18.23 -6.22 20.18
N ARG A 441 -18.54 -7.52 20.02
CA ARG A 441 -17.93 -8.60 20.81
C ARG A 441 -16.41 -8.67 20.65
N ASP A 442 -15.90 -8.25 19.49
CA ASP A 442 -14.48 -8.30 19.18
C ASP A 442 -13.78 -6.96 19.50
N PRO A 443 -12.71 -6.96 20.33
CA PRO A 443 -11.97 -5.75 20.65
C PRO A 443 -11.42 -4.99 19.44
N ASP A 444 -10.99 -5.69 18.38
CA ASP A 444 -10.34 -5.05 17.22
C ASP A 444 -11.36 -4.30 16.35
N VAL A 445 -12.62 -4.77 16.31
CA VAL A 445 -13.73 -4.03 15.68
C VAL A 445 -14.03 -2.76 16.47
N ARG A 446 -14.09 -2.85 17.81
CA ARG A 446 -14.31 -1.67 18.68
C ARG A 446 -13.19 -0.64 18.52
N VAL A 447 -11.94 -1.09 18.55
CA VAL A 447 -10.75 -0.26 18.29
C VAL A 447 -10.85 0.43 16.93
N THR A 448 -11.16 -0.33 15.88
CA THR A 448 -11.30 0.22 14.52
C THR A 448 -12.40 1.28 14.46
N THR A 449 -13.53 1.04 15.13
CA THR A 449 -14.66 1.99 15.17
C THR A 449 -14.32 3.27 15.93
N LEU A 450 -13.58 3.17 17.04
CA LEU A 450 -13.12 4.32 17.84
C LEU A 450 -12.28 5.30 17.01
N LEU A 451 -11.43 4.77 16.10
CA LEU A 451 -10.60 5.60 15.22
C LEU A 451 -11.43 6.40 14.19
N SER A 452 -12.65 5.95 13.87
CA SER A 452 -13.55 6.60 12.92
C SER A 452 -14.40 7.73 13.52
N LEU A 453 -14.42 7.89 14.86
CA LEU A 453 -15.34 8.80 15.55
C LEU A 453 -15.21 10.29 15.21
N PRO A 454 -14.01 10.87 15.00
CA PRO A 454 -13.90 12.28 14.63
C PRO A 454 -14.68 12.61 13.33
N HIS A 455 -14.58 11.72 12.33
CA HIS A 455 -15.32 11.88 11.07
C HIS A 455 -16.83 11.71 11.25
N ILE A 456 -17.28 10.95 12.26
CA ILE A 456 -18.72 10.82 12.56
C ILE A 456 -19.28 12.13 13.13
N ILE A 457 -18.52 12.85 13.96
CA ILE A 457 -18.95 14.16 14.48
C ILE A 457 -19.08 15.14 13.31
N GLU A 458 -18.12 15.13 12.39
CA GLU A 458 -18.14 15.98 11.19
C GLU A 458 -19.42 15.76 10.36
N VAL A 459 -19.82 14.50 10.12
CA VAL A 459 -20.92 14.18 9.21
C VAL A 459 -22.31 14.18 9.87
N THR A 460 -22.42 13.84 11.16
CA THR A 460 -23.71 13.80 11.88
C THR A 460 -23.97 15.04 12.73
N GLY A 461 -22.91 15.76 13.10
CA GLY A 461 -22.95 16.89 14.01
C GLY A 461 -22.80 16.50 15.48
N VAL A 462 -22.50 17.51 16.30
CA VAL A 462 -22.21 17.36 17.74
C VAL A 462 -23.39 16.77 18.52
N GLN A 463 -24.61 17.28 18.34
CA GLN A 463 -25.76 16.89 19.17
C GLN A 463 -26.12 15.39 19.05
N PRO A 464 -26.27 14.79 17.84
CA PRO A 464 -26.49 13.35 17.72
C PRO A 464 -25.35 12.51 18.29
N PHE A 465 -24.11 12.97 18.13
CA PHE A 465 -22.94 12.27 18.69
C PHE A 465 -22.96 12.27 20.22
N THR A 466 -23.15 13.44 20.85
CA THR A 466 -23.18 13.55 22.31
C THR A 466 -24.34 12.79 22.94
N ALA A 467 -25.49 12.73 22.26
CA ALA A 467 -26.68 12.06 22.79
C ALA A 467 -26.61 10.53 22.66
N ASN A 468 -25.97 9.98 21.62
CA ASN A 468 -26.08 8.56 21.30
C ASN A 468 -24.77 7.79 21.24
N ILE A 469 -23.62 8.44 21.03
CA ILE A 469 -22.32 7.78 20.84
C ILE A 469 -21.40 8.03 22.04
N LEU A 470 -21.35 9.27 22.54
CA LEU A 470 -20.48 9.65 23.63
C LEU A 470 -20.66 8.80 24.92
N PRO A 471 -21.88 8.40 25.34
CA PRO A 471 -22.04 7.55 26.52
C PRO A 471 -21.27 6.23 26.41
N THR A 472 -21.30 5.58 25.23
CA THR A 472 -20.56 4.34 24.97
C THR A 472 -19.05 4.59 24.96
N VAL A 473 -18.58 5.71 24.39
CA VAL A 473 -17.15 6.08 24.45
C VAL A 473 -16.66 6.26 25.88
N VAL A 474 -17.47 6.88 26.75
CA VAL A 474 -17.16 7.06 28.18
C VAL A 474 -17.12 5.71 28.90
N LEU A 475 -17.99 4.75 28.55
CA LEU A 475 -17.94 3.40 29.11
C LEU A 475 -16.65 2.67 28.68
N LEU A 476 -16.28 2.75 27.40
CA LEU A 476 -15.06 2.12 26.86
C LEU A 476 -13.76 2.73 27.42
N ALA A 477 -13.82 3.93 28.00
CA ALA A 477 -12.68 4.56 28.66
C ALA A 477 -12.12 3.75 29.84
N ASP A 478 -12.95 2.91 30.46
CA ASP A 478 -12.62 2.06 31.61
C ASP A 478 -12.74 0.55 31.28
N ASP A 479 -12.63 0.19 29.99
CA ASP A 479 -12.72 -1.21 29.55
C ASP A 479 -11.61 -2.07 30.15
N SER A 480 -11.92 -3.33 30.47
CA SER A 480 -10.95 -4.34 30.92
C SER A 480 -9.76 -4.52 29.95
N ASP A 481 -9.99 -4.46 28.64
CA ASP A 481 -8.94 -4.55 27.62
C ASP A 481 -8.25 -3.20 27.46
N TRP A 482 -6.97 -3.15 27.81
CA TRP A 482 -6.18 -1.94 27.69
C TRP A 482 -6.06 -1.45 26.24
N ARG A 483 -6.16 -2.31 25.23
CA ARG A 483 -6.14 -1.89 23.82
C ARG A 483 -7.33 -0.99 23.49
N ILE A 484 -8.49 -1.27 24.08
CA ILE A 484 -9.69 -0.45 23.91
C ILE A 484 -9.51 0.89 24.63
N ARG A 485 -9.06 0.88 25.89
CA ARG A 485 -8.76 2.12 26.63
C ARG A 485 -7.76 2.99 25.85
N LYS A 486 -6.72 2.38 25.27
CA LYS A 486 -5.73 3.08 24.43
C LYS A 486 -6.38 3.73 23.21
N SER A 487 -7.27 3.03 22.52
CA SER A 487 -7.96 3.56 21.35
C SER A 487 -8.92 4.69 21.70
N VAL A 488 -9.59 4.62 22.86
CA VAL A 488 -10.37 5.75 23.39
C VAL A 488 -9.45 6.95 23.64
N VAL A 489 -8.32 6.75 24.34
CA VAL A 489 -7.31 7.80 24.57
C VAL A 489 -6.86 8.44 23.24
N GLN A 490 -6.68 7.67 22.18
CA GLN A 490 -6.28 8.19 20.88
C GLN A 490 -7.40 8.94 20.13
N ALA A 491 -8.66 8.59 20.36
CA ALA A 491 -9.80 9.25 19.72
C ALA A 491 -10.16 10.62 20.34
N ILE A 492 -9.90 10.80 21.64
CA ILE A 492 -10.30 12.00 22.40
C ILE A 492 -9.86 13.33 21.78
N PRO A 493 -8.63 13.53 21.27
CA PRO A 493 -8.22 14.85 20.76
C PRO A 493 -9.06 15.29 19.55
N GLY A 494 -9.42 14.35 18.67
CA GLY A 494 -10.32 14.62 17.55
C GLY A 494 -11.72 15.00 18.03
N ILE A 495 -12.26 14.25 18.98
CA ILE A 495 -13.57 14.53 19.59
C ILE A 495 -13.56 15.91 20.29
N ALA A 496 -12.53 16.20 21.06
CA ALA A 496 -12.39 17.43 21.84
C ALA A 496 -12.28 18.69 20.97
N LYS A 497 -11.67 18.57 19.79
CA LYS A 497 -11.59 19.64 18.80
C LYS A 497 -12.98 20.13 18.38
N ASP A 498 -13.91 19.20 18.14
CA ASP A 498 -15.25 19.52 17.63
C ASP A 498 -16.22 19.91 18.75
N LEU A 499 -16.06 19.36 19.96
CA LEU A 499 -16.92 19.68 21.12
C LEU A 499 -16.53 20.99 21.82
N GLY A 500 -15.27 21.42 21.68
CA GLY A 500 -14.75 22.62 22.30
C GLY A 500 -14.34 22.46 23.78
N VAL A 501 -13.56 23.43 24.26
CA VAL A 501 -12.88 23.37 25.57
C VAL A 501 -13.84 23.31 26.76
N ALA A 502 -14.95 24.05 26.72
CA ALA A 502 -15.90 24.10 27.83
C ALA A 502 -16.57 22.73 28.06
N PHE A 503 -17.00 22.08 26.99
CA PHE A 503 -17.59 20.75 27.06
C PHE A 503 -16.54 19.71 27.49
N PHE A 504 -15.33 19.78 26.94
CA PHE A 504 -14.24 18.90 27.33
C PHE A 504 -13.93 18.99 28.83
N ASP A 505 -13.80 20.21 29.36
CA ASP A 505 -13.51 20.44 30.77
C ASP A 505 -14.60 19.84 31.68
N GLU A 506 -15.88 19.96 31.28
CA GLU A 506 -17.01 19.44 32.05
C GLU A 506 -17.14 17.91 31.99
N LYS A 507 -16.97 17.30 30.79
CA LYS A 507 -17.36 15.90 30.56
C LYS A 507 -16.20 14.91 30.37
N LEU A 508 -15.05 15.35 29.87
CA LEU A 508 -13.97 14.46 29.40
C LEU A 508 -12.64 14.65 30.12
N SER A 509 -12.39 15.83 30.71
CA SER A 509 -11.13 16.15 31.37
C SER A 509 -10.80 15.17 32.49
N GLY A 510 -11.79 14.80 33.33
CA GLY A 510 -11.62 13.82 34.40
C GLY A 510 -11.08 12.47 33.92
N LEU A 511 -11.61 11.95 32.79
CA LEU A 511 -11.16 10.70 32.19
C LEU A 511 -9.69 10.77 31.76
N CYS A 512 -9.32 11.86 31.08
CA CYS A 512 -7.95 12.07 30.62
C CYS A 512 -6.94 12.14 31.78
N MET A 513 -7.35 12.78 32.89
CA MET A 513 -6.53 12.88 34.09
C MET A 513 -6.40 11.56 34.84
N ASN A 514 -7.39 10.68 34.75
CA ASN A 514 -7.38 9.35 35.38
C ASN A 514 -6.42 8.39 34.66
N TRP A 515 -6.35 8.43 33.32
CA TRP A 515 -5.46 7.55 32.55
C TRP A 515 -3.96 7.77 32.82
N LEU A 516 -3.58 8.95 33.35
CA LEU A 516 -2.21 9.17 33.84
C LEU A 516 -1.83 8.22 34.99
N SER A 517 -2.83 7.70 35.71
CA SER A 517 -2.69 6.74 36.81
C SER A 517 -3.10 5.32 36.43
N ASP A 518 -3.29 5.02 35.15
CA ASP A 518 -3.66 3.68 34.67
C ASP A 518 -2.62 2.63 35.11
N THR A 519 -3.08 1.40 35.35
CA THR A 519 -2.22 0.28 35.76
C THR A 519 -1.21 -0.09 34.68
N VAL A 520 -1.59 0.06 33.40
CA VAL A 520 -0.79 -0.28 32.22
C VAL A 520 0.04 0.91 31.76
N ASN A 521 1.37 0.71 31.66
CA ASN A 521 2.31 1.77 31.28
C ASN A 521 2.05 2.36 29.88
N TYR A 522 1.62 1.53 28.92
CA TYR A 522 1.29 2.00 27.57
C TYR A 522 0.13 3.01 27.57
N ILE A 523 -0.85 2.84 28.46
CA ILE A 523 -1.97 3.79 28.62
C ILE A 523 -1.48 5.09 29.22
N ARG A 524 -0.69 5.04 30.29
CA ARG A 524 -0.11 6.25 30.91
C ARG A 524 0.67 7.09 29.89
N ARG A 525 1.46 6.44 29.03
CA ARG A 525 2.20 7.13 27.95
C ARG A 525 1.27 7.69 26.87
N ALA A 526 0.25 6.95 26.47
CA ALA A 526 -0.76 7.43 25.52
C ALA A 526 -1.53 8.63 26.07
N ALA A 527 -1.87 8.62 27.36
CA ALA A 527 -2.56 9.71 28.05
C ALA A 527 -1.75 11.01 28.07
N VAL A 528 -0.44 10.92 28.33
CA VAL A 528 0.45 12.08 28.24
C VAL A 528 0.44 12.67 26.82
N ARG A 529 0.63 11.85 25.79
CA ARG A 529 0.62 12.34 24.39
C ARG A 529 -0.73 12.90 24.00
N ASN A 530 -1.82 12.29 24.45
CA ASN A 530 -3.18 12.79 24.29
C ASN A 530 -3.33 14.21 24.89
N LEU A 531 -2.92 14.41 26.15
CA LEU A 531 -2.99 15.72 26.79
C LEU A 531 -2.09 16.76 26.12
N VAL A 532 -0.91 16.35 25.63
CA VAL A 532 -0.03 17.23 24.83
C VAL A 532 -0.71 17.62 23.51
N GLN A 533 -1.37 16.70 22.83
CA GLN A 533 -2.15 17.04 21.62
C GLN A 533 -3.32 17.99 21.95
N LEU A 534 -4.03 17.77 23.06
CA LEU A 534 -5.07 18.70 23.54
C LEU A 534 -4.51 20.09 23.85
N SER A 535 -3.27 20.19 24.34
CA SER A 535 -2.57 21.46 24.56
C SER A 535 -2.38 22.27 23.26
N THR A 536 -2.17 21.57 22.14
CA THR A 536 -2.07 22.21 20.81
C THR A 536 -3.44 22.68 20.29
N ILE A 537 -4.53 22.01 20.69
CA ILE A 537 -5.90 22.33 20.29
C ILE A 537 -6.47 23.50 21.11
N PHE A 538 -6.33 23.44 22.44
CA PHE A 538 -6.89 24.44 23.37
C PHE A 538 -5.93 25.59 23.69
N GLY A 539 -4.66 25.47 23.31
CA GLY A 539 -3.68 26.52 23.38
C GLY A 539 -3.03 26.72 24.75
N GLN A 540 -2.22 27.78 24.81
CA GLN A 540 -1.29 28.06 25.90
C GLN A 540 -1.98 28.37 27.24
N GLU A 541 -3.08 29.11 27.23
CA GLU A 541 -3.80 29.45 28.47
C GLU A 541 -4.35 28.20 29.16
N TRP A 542 -4.98 27.31 28.39
CA TRP A 542 -5.45 26.03 28.89
C TRP A 542 -4.29 25.17 29.42
N THR A 543 -3.18 25.15 28.69
CA THR A 543 -1.96 24.42 29.09
C THR A 543 -1.44 24.86 30.47
N LEU A 544 -1.34 26.17 30.69
CA LEU A 544 -0.88 26.74 31.95
C LEU A 544 -1.89 26.53 33.08
N ARG A 545 -3.18 26.60 32.79
CA ARG A 545 -4.26 26.44 33.77
C ARG A 545 -4.46 24.99 34.20
N VAL A 546 -4.27 24.03 33.29
CA VAL A 546 -4.67 22.63 33.50
C VAL A 546 -3.48 21.69 33.59
N LEU A 547 -2.57 21.71 32.61
CA LEU A 547 -1.51 20.70 32.52
C LEU A 547 -0.36 20.97 33.50
N VAL A 548 0.09 22.22 33.62
CA VAL A 548 1.20 22.58 34.51
C VAL A 548 0.88 22.25 35.99
N PRO A 549 -0.32 22.59 36.52
CA PRO A 549 -0.71 22.15 37.86
C PRO A 549 -0.74 20.62 38.00
N LYS A 550 -1.26 19.89 37.00
CA LYS A 550 -1.31 18.42 37.05
C LYS A 550 0.09 17.79 37.09
N ILE A 551 1.05 18.29 36.31
CA ILE A 551 2.45 17.84 36.36
C ILE A 551 3.04 18.08 37.76
N THR A 552 2.72 19.24 38.36
CA THR A 552 3.16 19.57 39.72
C THR A 552 2.59 18.58 40.74
N THR A 553 1.31 18.19 40.62
CA THR A 553 0.70 17.16 41.46
C THR A 553 1.38 15.79 41.27
N LEU A 554 1.65 15.38 40.03
CA LEU A 554 2.31 14.10 39.74
C LEU A 554 3.72 14.02 40.34
N LYS A 555 4.47 15.12 40.30
CA LYS A 555 5.79 15.23 40.93
C LYS A 555 5.75 14.95 42.44
N GLN A 556 4.66 15.28 43.13
CA GLN A 556 4.53 15.09 44.58
C GLN A 556 3.97 13.71 44.97
N ASN A 557 3.69 12.85 44.00
CA ASN A 557 3.06 11.55 44.27
C ASN A 557 4.00 10.62 45.05
N SER A 558 3.46 9.88 46.02
CA SER A 558 4.22 8.90 46.81
C SER A 558 4.80 7.77 45.94
N ASN A 559 4.09 7.37 44.88
CA ASN A 559 4.55 6.38 43.91
C ASN A 559 5.56 7.00 42.94
N TYR A 560 6.79 6.52 42.97
CA TYR A 560 7.87 7.03 42.11
C TYR A 560 7.60 6.82 40.61
N LEU A 561 6.79 5.83 40.21
CA LEU A 561 6.40 5.65 38.81
C LEU A 561 5.52 6.81 38.31
N GLN A 562 4.69 7.39 39.18
CA GLN A 562 3.89 8.58 38.86
C GLN A 562 4.77 9.83 38.75
N ARG A 563 5.82 9.92 39.59
CA ARG A 563 6.84 10.98 39.46
C ARG A 563 7.62 10.86 38.15
N ILE A 564 8.02 9.65 37.74
CA ILE A 564 8.64 9.42 36.42
C ILE A 564 7.68 9.82 35.30
N ASN A 565 6.38 9.57 35.44
CA ASN A 565 5.38 9.99 34.45
C ASN A 565 5.31 11.52 34.32
N ALA A 566 5.53 12.28 35.40
CA ALA A 566 5.63 13.75 35.35
C ALA A 566 6.82 14.20 34.48
N LEU A 567 7.96 13.54 34.60
CA LEU A 567 9.16 13.82 33.80
C LEU A 567 8.96 13.51 32.32
N PHE A 568 8.29 12.39 32.01
CA PHE A 568 7.90 12.06 30.64
C PHE A 568 6.91 13.09 30.07
N PHE A 569 5.94 13.54 30.87
CA PHE A 569 5.01 14.59 30.48
C PHE A 569 5.73 15.90 30.17
N ILE A 570 6.73 16.28 30.97
CA ILE A 570 7.56 17.46 30.68
C ILE A 570 8.29 17.30 29.33
N GLN A 571 8.87 16.13 29.02
CA GLN A 571 9.56 15.88 27.75
C GLN A 571 8.63 16.11 26.55
N GLU A 572 7.46 15.45 26.55
CA GLU A 572 6.49 15.54 25.45
C GLU A 572 5.88 16.94 25.32
N LEU A 573 5.53 17.58 26.46
CA LEU A 573 4.95 18.92 26.46
C LEU A 573 5.95 19.99 26.03
N ALA A 574 7.24 19.84 26.35
CA ALA A 574 8.28 20.77 25.94
C ALA A 574 8.39 20.86 24.41
N ALA A 575 8.31 19.72 23.72
CA ALA A 575 8.37 19.67 22.26
C ALA A 575 7.16 20.35 21.57
N ALA A 576 6.02 20.43 22.25
CA ALA A 576 4.79 21.04 21.75
C ALA A 576 4.53 22.47 22.27
N SER A 577 5.41 23.02 23.12
CA SER A 577 5.21 24.29 23.83
C SER A 577 6.15 25.39 23.35
N LYS A 578 5.72 26.65 23.56
CA LYS A 578 6.60 27.81 23.36
C LYS A 578 7.72 27.84 24.38
N SER A 579 8.88 28.36 23.97
CA SER A 579 10.09 28.37 24.79
C SER A 579 9.93 29.04 26.16
N ASN A 580 9.11 30.09 26.27
CA ASN A 580 8.83 30.75 27.55
C ASN A 580 8.11 29.82 28.54
N ILE A 581 7.15 29.00 28.09
CA ILE A 581 6.46 28.03 28.94
C ILE A 581 7.45 27.00 29.47
N VAL A 582 8.28 26.46 28.57
CA VAL A 582 9.25 25.42 28.91
C VAL A 582 10.25 25.94 29.94
N ALA A 583 10.83 27.12 29.69
CA ALA A 583 11.84 27.73 30.56
C ALA A 583 11.27 28.19 31.92
N GLN A 584 10.08 28.78 31.95
CA GLN A 584 9.52 29.39 33.17
C GLN A 584 8.73 28.41 34.04
N HIS A 585 8.15 27.35 33.45
CA HIS A 585 7.25 26.46 34.18
C HIS A 585 7.71 25.00 34.20
N LEU A 586 8.21 24.46 33.09
CA LEU A 586 8.55 23.02 33.02
C LEU A 586 9.95 22.70 33.54
N VAL A 587 10.97 23.45 33.12
CA VAL A 587 12.36 23.27 33.58
C VAL A 587 12.48 23.39 35.11
N PRO A 588 11.86 24.37 35.79
CA PRO A 588 11.90 24.46 37.26
C PRO A 588 11.28 23.27 37.99
N ILE A 589 10.38 22.52 37.34
CA ILE A 589 9.83 21.28 37.90
C ILE A 589 10.90 20.18 37.78
N ALA A 590 11.47 19.98 36.59
CA ALA A 590 12.51 18.97 36.34
C ALA A 590 13.76 19.17 37.21
N LEU A 591 14.24 20.42 37.37
CA LEU A 591 15.35 20.76 38.26
C LEU A 591 15.10 20.34 39.71
N ARG A 592 13.87 20.50 40.18
CA ARG A 592 13.49 20.06 41.54
C ARG A 592 13.33 18.54 41.65
N MET A 593 13.11 17.83 40.54
CA MET A 593 13.04 16.36 40.52
C MET A 593 14.43 15.72 40.41
N ALA A 594 15.44 16.47 39.96
CA ALA A 594 16.83 16.05 40.01
C ALA A 594 17.36 15.82 41.44
N THR A 595 16.66 16.31 42.47
CA THR A 595 16.99 16.09 43.88
C THR A 595 16.10 15.02 44.55
N ASP A 596 15.38 14.20 43.78
CA ASP A 596 14.50 13.15 44.32
C ASP A 596 15.32 12.08 45.08
N PRO A 597 14.80 11.53 46.19
CA PRO A 597 15.48 10.46 46.91
C PRO A 597 15.71 9.20 46.06
N ILE A 598 14.88 8.94 45.04
CA ILE A 598 14.95 7.75 44.20
C ILE A 598 15.88 8.00 42.99
N PRO A 599 16.96 7.22 42.81
CA PRO A 599 17.89 7.39 41.67
C PRO A 599 17.20 7.35 40.31
N ASN A 600 16.20 6.48 40.14
CA ASN A 600 15.42 6.39 38.90
C ASN A 600 14.72 7.68 38.51
N VAL A 601 14.28 8.47 39.49
CA VAL A 601 13.68 9.79 39.22
C VAL A 601 14.78 10.79 38.88
N ARG A 602 15.94 10.73 39.54
CA ARG A 602 17.06 11.64 39.28
C ARG A 602 17.68 11.48 37.89
N PHE A 603 17.95 10.25 37.45
CA PHE A 603 18.52 10.05 36.10
C PHE A 603 17.50 10.41 35.02
N MET A 604 16.21 10.12 35.24
CA MET A 604 15.15 10.56 34.33
C MET A 604 15.04 12.08 34.29
N ALA A 605 15.25 12.78 35.42
CA ALA A 605 15.25 14.23 35.46
C ALA A 605 16.44 14.81 34.67
N ALA A 606 17.62 14.18 34.77
CA ALA A 606 18.78 14.54 33.96
C ALA A 606 18.48 14.39 32.45
N GLU A 607 17.92 13.25 32.04
CA GLU A 607 17.52 12.99 30.66
C GLU A 607 16.48 14.03 30.17
N THR A 608 15.46 14.32 31.00
CA THR A 608 14.43 15.33 30.70
C THR A 608 15.04 16.71 30.48
N LEU A 609 15.98 17.14 31.33
CA LEU A 609 16.67 18.43 31.14
C LEU A 609 17.40 18.44 29.79
N GLY A 610 18.15 17.38 29.46
CA GLY A 610 18.80 17.27 28.15
C GLY A 610 17.82 17.38 26.97
N LYS A 611 16.67 16.70 27.05
CA LYS A 611 15.62 16.75 26.00
C LYS A 611 14.89 18.09 25.92
N CYS A 612 14.81 18.86 27.00
CA CYS A 612 14.23 20.21 27.00
C CYS A 612 15.17 21.27 26.40
N ALA A 613 16.47 20.98 26.28
CA ALA A 613 17.49 21.94 25.87
C ALA A 613 17.20 22.65 24.53
N PRO A 614 16.73 21.98 23.47
CA PRO A 614 16.40 22.63 22.20
C PRO A 614 15.24 23.64 22.29
N TYR A 615 14.43 23.56 23.34
CA TYR A 615 13.20 24.33 23.49
C TYR A 615 13.34 25.51 24.47
N VAL A 616 14.54 25.78 24.98
CA VAL A 616 14.78 26.87 25.96
C VAL A 616 15.91 27.80 25.53
N PRO A 617 15.94 29.07 26.00
CA PRO A 617 17.00 30.00 25.65
C PRO A 617 18.36 29.54 26.19
N ALA A 618 19.45 29.91 25.51
CA ALA A 618 20.82 29.60 25.94
C ALA A 618 21.10 30.05 27.39
N GLN A 619 20.54 31.20 27.80
CA GLN A 619 20.64 31.68 29.18
C GLN A 619 20.07 30.67 30.20
N CYS A 620 18.94 30.02 29.90
CA CYS A 620 18.34 29.01 30.78
C CYS A 620 19.22 27.74 30.85
N ARG A 621 19.76 27.30 29.70
CA ARG A 621 20.69 26.17 29.61
C ARG A 621 21.91 26.38 30.50
N GLU A 622 22.56 27.54 30.37
CA GLU A 622 23.80 27.85 31.08
C GLU A 622 23.58 28.18 32.57
N SER A 623 22.55 28.96 32.91
CA SER A 623 22.36 29.44 34.29
C SER A 623 21.64 28.46 35.21
N GLN A 624 20.80 27.56 34.68
CA GLN A 624 19.97 26.67 35.50
C GLN A 624 20.24 25.18 35.24
N MET A 625 20.25 24.77 33.98
CA MET A 625 20.31 23.33 33.62
C MET A 625 21.72 22.75 33.79
N LYS A 626 22.73 23.46 33.28
CA LYS A 626 24.14 23.03 33.33
C LYS A 626 24.67 22.85 34.75
N PRO A 627 24.45 23.77 35.72
CA PRO A 627 24.89 23.55 37.10
C PRO A 627 24.25 22.32 37.74
N CYS A 628 22.96 22.09 37.48
CA CYS A 628 22.23 20.92 37.98
C CYS A 628 22.81 19.61 37.42
N LEU A 629 23.00 19.53 36.10
CA LEU A 629 23.57 18.34 35.46
C LEU A 629 25.02 18.09 35.88
N MET A 630 25.85 19.14 36.02
CA MET A 630 27.21 19.02 36.54
C MET A 630 27.22 18.42 37.95
N ASN A 631 26.32 18.86 38.83
CA ASN A 631 26.18 18.28 40.17
C ASN A 631 25.81 16.79 40.11
N LEU A 632 24.90 16.39 39.22
CA LEU A 632 24.50 15.00 39.04
C LEU A 632 25.61 14.10 38.47
N THR A 633 26.64 14.64 37.80
CA THR A 633 27.81 13.83 37.41
C THR A 633 28.62 13.31 38.59
N SER A 634 28.36 13.86 39.80
CA SER A 634 28.96 13.45 41.07
C SER A 634 27.96 12.68 41.97
N ASP A 635 26.81 12.22 41.43
CA ASP A 635 25.82 11.45 42.19
C ASP A 635 26.44 10.15 42.78
N VAL A 636 25.76 9.48 43.70
CA VAL A 636 26.23 8.18 44.21
C VAL A 636 25.93 7.07 43.20
N ASP A 637 24.82 7.20 42.49
CA ASP A 637 24.31 6.22 41.54
C ASP A 637 24.98 6.33 40.16
N VAL A 638 25.34 5.19 39.55
CA VAL A 638 26.09 5.13 38.28
C VAL A 638 25.24 5.55 37.08
N ASP A 639 23.95 5.20 37.08
CA ASP A 639 23.05 5.56 35.98
C ASP A 639 22.81 7.06 35.98
N VAL A 640 22.60 7.66 37.16
CA VAL A 640 22.47 9.12 37.29
C VAL A 640 23.67 9.85 36.71
N LYS A 641 24.90 9.40 36.98
CA LYS A 641 26.12 9.98 36.39
C LYS A 641 26.14 9.88 34.87
N THR A 642 25.77 8.71 34.35
CA THR A 642 25.83 8.41 32.91
C THR A 642 24.85 9.28 32.13
N PHE A 643 23.58 9.28 32.55
CA PHE A 643 22.54 10.10 31.94
C PHE A 643 22.82 11.61 32.10
N ALA A 644 23.41 12.05 33.21
CA ALA A 644 23.80 13.45 33.39
C ALA A 644 24.91 13.88 32.40
N LYS A 645 25.92 13.02 32.17
CA LYS A 645 26.97 13.28 31.18
C LYS A 645 26.42 13.35 29.75
N ASP A 646 25.49 12.48 29.41
CA ASP A 646 24.85 12.50 28.09
C ASP A 646 23.93 13.72 27.92
N ALA A 647 23.16 14.08 28.94
CA ALA A 647 22.35 15.29 28.93
C ALA A 647 23.18 16.58 28.80
N LEU A 648 24.40 16.63 29.36
CA LEU A 648 25.32 17.76 29.20
C LEU A 648 25.76 17.95 27.74
N LYS A 649 25.93 16.86 26.98
CA LYS A 649 26.25 16.95 25.54
C LYS A 649 25.10 17.62 24.76
N ASN A 650 23.87 17.37 25.17
CA ASN A 650 22.67 17.94 24.56
C ASN A 650 22.46 19.43 24.91
N LEU A 651 23.21 20.00 25.86
CA LEU A 651 23.14 21.43 26.19
C LEU A 651 23.96 22.31 25.23
N GLN A 652 24.83 21.74 24.41
CA GLN A 652 25.75 22.48 23.53
C GLN A 652 25.05 23.23 22.39
#